data_AF-A0A369GH95-F1
#
_entry.id   AF-A0A369GH95-F1
#
_cell.length_a   1.000
_cell.length_b   1.000
_cell.length_c   1.000
_cell.angle_alpha   90.00
_cell.angle_beta   90.00
_cell.angle_gamma   90.00
#
_symmetry.space_group_name_H-M   'P 1'
#
loop_
_entity.id
_entity.type
_entity.pdbx_description
1 polymer ?
#
loop_
_entity_poly.entity_id
_entity_poly.type
_entity_poly.pdbx_seq_one_letter_code
_entity_poly.pdbx_strand_id
1 'polypeptide(L)'
;MSSPLRDNPSSANRGIRPRSSLKRSRDDGSSPAGGPGSDHVPSSPPVPFNMAHGADDDDEIEEEAEIQDDIDDVDEMADDDIDLFREGYENDYADREGDAYEGEDIDDEGDYNALDIGSRRRLEAQLNRRDREVARRQRIPAAFLPGDDEEGDDDGELDLSAQPRRRRHHYDEDVDDAMDGDIMDEELSLEALGDVKAANLTEWLALSPVQKTIKREFKAFLTSYTDANGESVYGNRIRTLGEVNAESLEVSYNHLADSKAILAYFLANAPSEMLKLLDEVTMDVVLLHYPDYELIRSEIHVRILDLPVHHTLRQLRQSHLNCLVRVSGVVTRRTGVFPQLKYVKFDCAKCGVTLGPFQQENNVEVRISFCQNCQSRGPFSVNSEKTVYRNYQKLTLQESPGTVPAGRLPRHREVILLWDLIDKAKPGEEIEVTGIYRNNYDAQLNNRNGFPVFATVLEANNVVKSHDQLAGFRLTAEDEQAIRKLSREANIIDRLVHSMAPSIYGHEDIKTAVALSLFGGVAKTTKGSHHVRGDINVLLLGDPGTAKSQVLKYVEKTAHRAVFATGQGASAVGLTASVRRDPLTSEWTLEGGALVLADRGTCLIDEFDKMNDQDRTSIHEAMEQQTISISKAGIVTTLQARCGIIAAANPLGGRYNSTIPFAANVQLTEPILSRFDILCVVRDTVEPSEDERLARFIVGSHGRSHPLSSAETPAAIAAGPDSMEVEHASVPAGESGRQQQQKPAEIPQALLRKYILFARERCSPKLYHMDEDKVARLFADMRRESLATGAYPITVRHLEAIIRISEAFCRMRLSEYCSSQDIDRAIAVTVDSFIGSQKVSCKKALSRAFAKYTLSRPSTNSRQRGGGGGGGGGGWGGARSRQ
;
A
#
# COMPACT_ATOMS: atom_id res chain seq x y z
N MET A 1 65.24 -9.77 -15.62
CA MET A 1 65.25 -11.14 -15.06
C MET A 1 64.12 -11.94 -15.70
N SER A 2 64.11 -13.27 -15.53
CA SER A 2 63.27 -14.27 -16.21
C SER A 2 61.85 -13.85 -16.66
N SER A 3 61.52 -14.23 -17.89
CA SER A 3 60.34 -13.81 -18.67
C SER A 3 59.19 -14.88 -18.62
N PRO A 4 58.20 -14.98 -19.56
CA PRO A 4 56.78 -15.04 -19.17
C PRO A 4 55.99 -16.19 -19.88
N LEU A 5 54.80 -15.88 -20.44
CA LEU A 5 53.92 -16.66 -21.36
C LEU A 5 52.94 -17.65 -20.69
N ARG A 6 51.88 -18.14 -21.36
CA ARG A 6 50.81 -17.56 -22.23
C ARG A 6 49.93 -18.70 -22.78
N ASP A 7 48.64 -18.44 -22.93
CA ASP A 7 47.68 -18.90 -23.95
C ASP A 7 47.90 -20.24 -24.71
N ASN A 8 46.93 -21.18 -24.61
CA ASN A 8 46.29 -22.00 -25.70
C ASN A 8 45.63 -23.29 -25.17
N PRO A 9 44.76 -23.99 -25.95
CA PRO A 9 43.61 -23.48 -26.70
C PRO A 9 42.36 -24.39 -26.54
N SER A 10 41.30 -24.14 -27.32
CA SER A 10 40.15 -25.05 -27.47
C SER A 10 40.33 -26.05 -28.62
N SER A 11 39.65 -27.21 -28.59
CA SER A 11 38.83 -27.72 -29.73
C SER A 11 38.21 -29.12 -29.55
N ALA A 12 36.98 -29.24 -30.07
CA ALA A 12 36.45 -30.34 -30.88
C ALA A 12 36.24 -31.79 -30.35
N ASN A 13 34.99 -32.05 -29.95
CA ASN A 13 34.03 -32.94 -30.65
C ASN A 13 34.07 -34.50 -30.52
N ARG A 14 32.87 -35.10 -30.62
CA ARG A 14 32.51 -36.55 -30.60
C ARG A 14 32.70 -37.28 -29.25
N GLY A 15 31.85 -38.24 -28.85
CA GLY A 15 30.52 -38.60 -29.38
C GLY A 15 30.12 -40.08 -29.22
N ILE A 16 28.95 -40.33 -28.62
CA ILE A 16 28.04 -41.48 -28.86
C ILE A 16 28.38 -42.86 -28.24
N ARG A 17 27.43 -43.31 -27.37
CA ARG A 17 27.03 -44.71 -27.02
C ARG A 17 27.87 -45.52 -25.98
N PRO A 18 27.25 -46.54 -25.33
CA PRO A 18 27.36 -46.68 -23.87
C PRO A 18 27.58 -48.15 -23.40
N ARG A 19 26.98 -48.51 -22.25
CA ARG A 19 26.80 -49.86 -21.64
C ARG A 19 27.95 -50.41 -20.78
N SER A 20 27.69 -50.31 -19.47
CA SER A 20 27.60 -51.43 -18.52
C SER A 20 28.84 -52.20 -18.03
N SER A 21 28.86 -52.34 -16.70
CA SER A 21 29.03 -53.61 -15.94
C SER A 21 30.36 -53.87 -15.20
N LEU A 22 30.18 -54.60 -14.09
CA LEU A 22 31.14 -55.50 -13.41
C LEU A 22 32.36 -54.93 -12.65
N LYS A 23 32.10 -54.67 -11.36
CA LYS A 23 32.80 -55.23 -10.19
C LYS A 23 34.04 -56.10 -10.47
N ARG A 24 35.19 -55.75 -9.86
CA ARG A 24 36.04 -56.58 -8.96
C ARG A 24 37.16 -55.68 -8.39
N SER A 25 37.31 -55.55 -7.06
CA SER A 25 38.12 -56.39 -6.12
C SER A 25 39.64 -56.26 -6.35
N ARG A 26 40.52 -56.21 -5.35
CA ARG A 26 40.45 -56.83 -4.00
C ARG A 26 41.65 -56.37 -3.09
N ASP A 27 41.51 -56.46 -1.76
CA ASP A 27 42.49 -56.57 -0.61
C ASP A 27 43.85 -55.79 -0.64
N ASP A 28 44.52 -55.41 0.46
CA ASP A 28 44.40 -55.59 1.93
C ASP A 28 44.96 -54.29 2.63
N GLY A 29 45.17 -54.09 3.95
CA GLY A 29 45.08 -54.95 5.15
C GLY A 29 45.75 -54.38 6.42
N SER A 30 45.89 -55.25 7.43
CA SER A 30 46.64 -55.09 8.72
C SER A 30 46.02 -54.25 9.87
N SER A 31 46.40 -54.60 11.12
CA SER A 31 45.74 -54.29 12.42
C SER A 31 46.81 -54.46 13.56
N PRO A 32 46.56 -54.61 14.91
CA PRO A 32 45.31 -54.68 15.70
C PRO A 32 45.33 -54.01 17.13
N ALA A 33 44.21 -54.22 17.87
CA ALA A 33 43.98 -54.22 19.35
C ALA A 33 42.89 -53.23 19.83
N GLY A 34 41.89 -53.57 20.66
CA GLY A 34 41.48 -54.88 21.24
C GLY A 34 40.05 -54.81 21.85
N GLY A 35 39.39 -55.96 22.09
CA GLY A 35 37.98 -56.09 22.56
C GLY A 35 37.79 -56.10 24.09
N PRO A 36 36.70 -56.67 24.68
CA PRO A 36 35.62 -57.54 24.13
C PRO A 36 34.25 -56.80 23.97
N GLY A 37 33.13 -57.38 23.49
CA GLY A 37 32.74 -58.75 23.08
C GLY A 37 31.56 -59.29 23.92
N SER A 38 30.61 -60.10 23.43
CA SER A 38 30.29 -60.70 22.10
C SER A 38 28.88 -60.24 21.64
N ASP A 39 28.08 -60.76 20.68
CA ASP A 39 27.96 -61.94 19.77
C ASP A 39 27.37 -61.45 18.39
N HIS A 40 27.19 -62.13 17.24
CA HIS A 40 26.87 -63.52 16.81
C HIS A 40 25.37 -63.92 16.93
N VAL A 41 24.67 -64.55 15.95
CA VAL A 41 24.97 -64.99 14.55
C VAL A 41 23.67 -64.96 13.67
N PRO A 42 23.71 -65.14 12.32
CA PRO A 42 22.67 -64.65 11.39
C PRO A 42 21.85 -65.72 10.62
N SER A 43 20.85 -65.27 9.83
CA SER A 43 20.25 -66.03 8.71
C SER A 43 19.66 -65.12 7.59
N SER A 44 19.39 -65.72 6.42
CA SER A 44 19.12 -65.04 5.12
C SER A 44 17.61 -64.88 4.80
N PRO A 45 17.20 -64.06 3.79
CA PRO A 45 15.82 -63.59 3.65
C PRO A 45 14.93 -64.44 2.70
N PRO A 46 13.59 -64.27 2.78
CA PRO A 46 12.64 -64.78 1.78
C PRO A 46 12.39 -63.80 0.62
N VAL A 47 11.98 -64.36 -0.52
CA VAL A 47 11.33 -63.70 -1.66
C VAL A 47 9.92 -64.33 -1.84
N PRO A 48 8.99 -63.83 -2.67
CA PRO A 48 7.62 -63.59 -2.20
C PRO A 48 6.54 -64.52 -2.82
N PHE A 49 5.29 -64.32 -2.38
CA PHE A 49 3.99 -64.36 -3.10
C PHE A 49 2.83 -65.05 -2.34
N ASN A 50 1.67 -64.40 -2.44
CA ASN A 50 0.27 -64.87 -2.36
C ASN A 50 -0.33 -65.46 -1.05
N MET A 51 -1.48 -64.84 -0.67
CA MET A 51 -2.81 -65.42 -0.33
C MET A 51 -2.86 -66.82 0.34
N ALA A 52 -3.68 -67.10 1.36
CA ALA A 52 -5.11 -66.79 1.44
C ALA A 52 -5.72 -67.14 2.83
N HIS A 53 -6.88 -66.54 3.17
CA HIS A 53 -7.82 -66.90 4.26
C HIS A 53 -7.27 -66.90 5.71
N GLY A 54 -8.08 -66.77 6.76
CA GLY A 54 -9.51 -66.47 6.86
C GLY A 54 -10.12 -67.07 8.15
N ALA A 55 -11.33 -66.61 8.50
CA ALA A 55 -12.22 -67.12 9.56
C ALA A 55 -11.85 -66.89 11.05
N ASP A 56 -12.79 -66.68 11.98
CA ASP A 56 -14.20 -66.16 11.95
C ASP A 56 -14.62 -65.86 13.43
N ASP A 57 -15.90 -65.55 13.66
CA ASP A 57 -16.67 -65.53 14.93
C ASP A 57 -16.48 -64.34 15.94
N ASP A 58 -17.53 -63.69 16.49
CA ASP A 58 -18.92 -63.48 16.01
C ASP A 58 -19.70 -62.43 16.86
N ASP A 59 -20.99 -62.25 16.52
CA ASP A 59 -22.13 -61.59 17.22
C ASP A 59 -22.52 -60.13 16.84
N GLU A 60 -23.82 -59.95 16.58
CA GLU A 60 -24.44 -58.88 15.77
C GLU A 60 -25.45 -58.01 16.56
N ILE A 61 -25.68 -56.76 16.09
CA ILE A 61 -26.97 -56.05 16.21
C ILE A 61 -27.20 -55.19 14.94
N GLU A 62 -28.18 -55.55 14.12
CA GLU A 62 -28.82 -54.69 13.10
C GLU A 62 -29.84 -53.73 13.79
N GLU A 63 -30.41 -52.68 13.20
CA GLU A 63 -30.68 -52.34 11.79
C GLU A 63 -31.04 -50.83 11.72
N GLU A 64 -30.43 -50.05 10.82
CA GLU A 64 -31.06 -48.84 10.22
C GLU A 64 -30.21 -48.36 9.03
N ALA A 65 -30.85 -48.11 7.88
CA ALA A 65 -30.16 -47.84 6.61
C ALA A 65 -30.38 -46.39 6.15
N GLU A 66 -29.40 -45.53 6.37
CA GLU A 66 -29.30 -44.23 5.71
C GLU A 66 -28.23 -44.27 4.60
N ILE A 67 -28.56 -43.66 3.46
CA ILE A 67 -27.76 -43.65 2.25
C ILE A 67 -26.69 -42.56 2.38
N GLN A 68 -25.42 -42.94 2.28
CA GLN A 68 -24.32 -41.99 2.13
C GLN A 68 -23.89 -41.94 0.65
N ASP A 69 -24.51 -41.03 -0.10
CA ASP A 69 -24.08 -40.69 -1.45
C ASP A 69 -22.81 -39.81 -1.39
N ASP A 70 -21.74 -40.24 -2.05
CA ASP A 70 -20.50 -39.45 -2.21
C ASP A 70 -20.66 -38.41 -3.33
N ILE A 71 -21.32 -37.29 -3.02
CA ILE A 71 -21.63 -36.19 -3.97
C ILE A 71 -20.43 -35.23 -4.15
N ASP A 72 -19.29 -35.78 -4.60
CA ASP A 72 -18.14 -35.02 -5.11
C ASP A 72 -17.54 -35.64 -6.40
N ASP A 73 -17.72 -36.96 -6.65
CA ASP A 73 -17.16 -37.68 -7.81
C ASP A 73 -18.15 -37.84 -9.01
N VAL A 74 -19.36 -37.26 -8.93
CA VAL A 74 -20.40 -37.38 -9.99
C VAL A 74 -20.37 -36.22 -10.99
N ASP A 75 -19.96 -35.03 -10.59
CA ASP A 75 -19.94 -33.84 -11.45
C ASP A 75 -18.84 -33.89 -12.53
N GLU A 76 -17.80 -34.72 -12.37
CA GLU A 76 -16.70 -34.87 -13.36
C GLU A 76 -17.01 -35.87 -14.51
N MET A 77 -18.28 -36.31 -14.64
CA MET A 77 -18.75 -37.15 -15.77
C MET A 77 -19.98 -36.57 -16.52
N ALA A 78 -20.25 -35.26 -16.39
CA ALA A 78 -21.43 -34.63 -16.99
C ALA A 78 -21.17 -33.73 -18.22
N ASP A 79 -19.94 -33.18 -18.38
CA ASP A 79 -19.68 -32.02 -19.25
C ASP A 79 -18.74 -32.26 -20.46
N ASP A 80 -18.31 -33.52 -20.72
CA ASP A 80 -17.47 -33.89 -21.89
C ASP A 80 -17.95 -35.24 -22.51
N ASP A 81 -19.00 -35.21 -23.34
CA ASP A 81 -19.17 -36.13 -24.51
C ASP A 81 -20.41 -35.79 -25.38
N ILE A 82 -20.47 -34.57 -25.93
CA ILE A 82 -21.28 -34.32 -27.14
C ILE A 82 -20.36 -34.59 -28.34
N ASP A 83 -20.38 -35.85 -28.83
CA ASP A 83 -19.59 -36.29 -29.98
C ASP A 83 -20.10 -35.66 -31.29
N LEU A 84 -19.57 -34.47 -31.60
CA LEU A 84 -19.91 -33.65 -32.77
C LEU A 84 -19.47 -34.26 -34.13
N PHE A 85 -19.06 -35.53 -34.18
CA PHE A 85 -18.57 -36.19 -35.42
C PHE A 85 -19.19 -37.56 -35.72
N ARG A 86 -20.31 -37.92 -35.08
CA ARG A 86 -21.06 -39.13 -35.43
C ARG A 86 -21.73 -39.06 -36.80
N GLU A 87 -21.75 -40.19 -37.52
CA GLU A 87 -22.52 -40.35 -38.76
C GLU A 87 -24.02 -40.13 -38.49
N GLY A 88 -24.57 -39.03 -39.02
CA GLY A 88 -25.94 -38.59 -38.73
C GLY A 88 -26.23 -37.11 -39.02
N TYR A 89 -25.19 -36.26 -39.07
CA TYR A 89 -25.27 -34.81 -39.31
C TYR A 89 -26.09 -34.36 -40.53
N GLU A 90 -26.20 -35.21 -41.56
CA GLU A 90 -26.99 -34.90 -42.76
C GLU A 90 -28.50 -34.77 -42.46
N ASN A 91 -28.99 -35.33 -41.34
CA ASN A 91 -30.40 -35.20 -40.92
C ASN A 91 -30.72 -33.85 -40.27
N ASP A 92 -29.76 -33.14 -39.67
CA ASP A 92 -29.98 -31.80 -39.10
C ASP A 92 -30.03 -30.70 -40.18
N TYR A 93 -29.59 -31.03 -41.40
CA TYR A 93 -29.76 -30.22 -42.62
C TYR A 93 -30.98 -30.63 -43.46
N ALA A 94 -31.83 -31.55 -42.98
CA ALA A 94 -33.09 -31.88 -43.63
C ALA A 94 -34.16 -30.84 -43.27
N ASP A 95 -34.76 -30.20 -44.28
CA ASP A 95 -35.79 -29.17 -44.10
C ASP A 95 -36.91 -29.63 -43.15
N ARG A 96 -37.04 -28.93 -42.03
CA ARG A 96 -38.02 -29.24 -41.00
C ARG A 96 -39.34 -28.54 -41.35
N GLU A 97 -40.41 -29.30 -41.60
CA GLU A 97 -41.74 -28.74 -41.90
C GLU A 97 -42.18 -27.79 -40.76
N GLY A 98 -42.03 -26.48 -41.01
CA GLY A 98 -42.29 -25.42 -40.02
C GLY A 98 -41.28 -24.27 -40.00
N ASP A 99 -40.09 -24.40 -40.60
CA ASP A 99 -39.06 -23.33 -40.57
C ASP A 99 -39.29 -22.24 -41.66
N ALA A 100 -40.48 -21.64 -41.62
CA ALA A 100 -40.90 -20.53 -42.47
C ALA A 100 -41.21 -19.29 -41.61
N TYR A 101 -40.82 -18.11 -42.08
CA TYR A 101 -41.07 -16.84 -41.38
C TYR A 101 -42.58 -16.52 -41.32
N GLU A 102 -43.06 -16.04 -40.16
CA GLU A 102 -44.43 -15.51 -40.01
C GLU A 102 -44.57 -14.16 -40.75
N GLY A 103 -44.92 -14.23 -42.04
CA GLY A 103 -45.01 -13.08 -42.94
C GLY A 103 -46.36 -12.34 -42.89
N GLU A 104 -46.69 -11.66 -41.79
CA GLU A 104 -47.93 -10.84 -41.72
C GLU A 104 -47.93 -9.59 -42.64
N ASP A 105 -46.78 -9.18 -43.20
CA ASP A 105 -46.62 -8.00 -44.06
C ASP A 105 -45.80 -8.27 -45.36
N ILE A 106 -45.72 -9.54 -45.82
CA ILE A 106 -44.97 -9.92 -47.03
C ILE A 106 -45.90 -10.62 -48.05
N ASP A 107 -46.28 -9.90 -49.11
CA ASP A 107 -47.18 -10.35 -50.18
C ASP A 107 -46.43 -11.09 -51.31
N ASP A 108 -45.91 -12.28 -50.98
CA ASP A 108 -45.07 -13.11 -51.86
C ASP A 108 -45.85 -14.10 -52.76
N GLU A 109 -47.17 -14.22 -52.65
CA GLU A 109 -47.99 -15.08 -53.54
C GLU A 109 -48.38 -14.41 -54.88
N GLY A 110 -47.78 -13.26 -55.21
CA GLY A 110 -48.00 -12.53 -56.46
C GLY A 110 -47.05 -12.91 -57.59
N ASP A 111 -47.56 -13.51 -58.68
CA ASP A 111 -46.79 -13.72 -59.93
C ASP A 111 -46.62 -12.39 -60.70
N TYR A 112 -45.66 -11.57 -60.24
CA TYR A 112 -45.41 -10.21 -60.74
C TYR A 112 -44.82 -10.21 -62.15
N ASN A 113 -45.70 -10.10 -63.14
CA ASN A 113 -45.35 -9.85 -64.55
C ASN A 113 -44.27 -8.75 -64.68
N ALA A 114 -43.21 -9.05 -65.46
CA ALA A 114 -42.03 -8.21 -65.58
C ALA A 114 -42.38 -6.75 -65.94
N LEU A 115 -42.04 -5.82 -65.04
CA LEU A 115 -42.30 -4.39 -65.18
C LEU A 115 -41.70 -3.82 -66.47
N ASP A 116 -42.55 -3.17 -67.27
CA ASP A 116 -42.13 -2.49 -68.50
C ASP A 116 -40.92 -1.54 -68.29
N ILE A 117 -40.04 -1.49 -69.28
CA ILE A 117 -38.82 -0.68 -69.29
C ILE A 117 -39.15 0.82 -69.14
N GLY A 118 -40.30 1.28 -69.66
CA GLY A 118 -40.79 2.64 -69.44
C GLY A 118 -41.21 2.91 -67.99
N SER A 119 -41.80 1.91 -67.31
CA SER A 119 -42.15 1.97 -65.88
C SER A 119 -40.91 1.94 -64.99
N ARG A 120 -39.96 1.03 -65.25
CA ARG A 120 -38.71 0.91 -64.49
C ARG A 120 -37.89 2.21 -64.51
N ARG A 121 -37.69 2.81 -65.69
CA ARG A 121 -36.99 4.11 -65.82
C ARG A 121 -37.67 5.26 -65.09
N ARG A 122 -39.00 5.23 -64.92
CA ARG A 122 -39.74 6.25 -64.15
C ARG A 122 -39.52 6.09 -62.64
N LEU A 123 -39.53 4.85 -62.14
CA LEU A 123 -39.23 4.54 -60.73
C LEU A 123 -37.77 4.86 -60.38
N GLU A 124 -36.81 4.46 -61.22
CA GLU A 124 -35.40 4.84 -61.08
C GLU A 124 -35.23 6.38 -61.06
N ALA A 125 -35.87 7.11 -61.97
CA ALA A 125 -35.83 8.57 -62.00
C ALA A 125 -36.58 9.27 -60.84
N GLN A 126 -37.43 8.56 -60.11
CA GLN A 126 -38.10 9.04 -58.90
C GLN A 126 -37.24 8.80 -57.65
N LEU A 127 -36.64 7.62 -57.52
CA LEU A 127 -35.65 7.31 -56.48
C LEU A 127 -34.44 8.25 -56.56
N ASN A 128 -33.82 8.37 -57.73
CA ASN A 128 -32.67 9.26 -57.96
C ASN A 128 -33.00 10.76 -57.68
N ARG A 129 -34.28 11.13 -57.71
CA ARG A 129 -34.74 12.48 -57.32
C ARG A 129 -34.84 12.63 -55.80
N ARG A 130 -35.46 11.67 -55.11
CA ARG A 130 -35.51 11.60 -53.63
C ARG A 130 -34.10 11.59 -53.05
N ASP A 131 -33.21 10.78 -53.62
CA ASP A 131 -31.87 10.57 -53.08
C ASP A 131 -30.97 11.80 -53.33
N ARG A 132 -31.21 12.55 -54.42
CA ARG A 132 -30.65 13.91 -54.61
C ARG A 132 -31.19 14.95 -53.64
N GLU A 133 -32.40 14.81 -53.11
CA GLU A 133 -32.93 15.67 -52.05
C GLU A 133 -32.36 15.29 -50.67
N VAL A 134 -32.11 14.01 -50.41
CA VAL A 134 -31.36 13.54 -49.24
C VAL A 134 -29.91 14.04 -49.28
N ALA A 135 -29.21 13.90 -50.41
CA ALA A 135 -27.87 14.44 -50.61
C ALA A 135 -27.81 15.98 -50.55
N ARG A 136 -28.91 16.70 -50.83
CA ARG A 136 -29.02 18.15 -50.57
C ARG A 136 -29.22 18.50 -49.10
N ARG A 137 -29.77 17.59 -48.28
CA ARG A 137 -29.85 17.75 -46.82
C ARG A 137 -28.51 17.43 -46.14
N GLN A 138 -27.78 16.43 -46.62
CA GLN A 138 -26.47 16.05 -46.11
C GLN A 138 -25.34 16.76 -46.88
N ARG A 139 -24.94 17.95 -46.40
CA ARG A 139 -23.88 18.76 -47.03
C ARG A 139 -22.51 18.10 -46.95
N ILE A 140 -22.14 17.33 -47.98
CA ILE A 140 -20.79 16.79 -48.18
C ILE A 140 -20.23 17.36 -49.50
N PRO A 141 -18.99 17.91 -49.54
CA PRO A 141 -18.37 18.39 -50.77
C PRO A 141 -18.02 17.22 -51.72
N ALA A 142 -18.40 17.33 -52.99
CA ALA A 142 -18.14 16.31 -54.01
C ALA A 142 -16.68 16.40 -54.53
N ALA A 143 -15.73 15.88 -53.75
CA ALA A 143 -14.31 15.85 -54.10
C ALA A 143 -13.64 14.47 -53.99
N PHE A 144 -14.26 13.49 -53.31
CA PHE A 144 -13.70 12.16 -53.08
C PHE A 144 -14.75 11.05 -53.25
N LEU A 145 -14.91 10.58 -54.48
CA LEU A 145 -15.37 9.23 -54.79
C LEU A 145 -14.43 8.69 -55.87
N PRO A 146 -13.73 7.55 -55.64
CA PRO A 146 -12.98 6.88 -56.70
C PRO A 146 -13.93 6.41 -57.80
N GLY A 147 -13.47 6.48 -59.05
CA GLY A 147 -14.06 5.73 -60.16
C GLY A 147 -13.24 4.47 -60.41
N ASP A 148 -13.93 3.36 -60.68
CA ASP A 148 -13.34 2.20 -61.31
C ASP A 148 -13.33 2.37 -62.85
N ASP A 149 -12.72 1.39 -63.51
CA ASP A 149 -12.79 1.03 -64.94
C ASP A 149 -11.82 1.66 -65.98
N GLU A 150 -11.25 0.70 -66.73
CA GLU A 150 -10.68 0.71 -68.10
C GLU A 150 -9.20 1.12 -68.36
N GLU A 151 -8.41 0.09 -68.71
CA GLU A 151 -7.19 0.16 -69.54
C GLU A 151 -7.59 0.15 -71.03
N GLY A 152 -6.87 0.85 -71.93
CA GLY A 152 -6.97 0.60 -73.38
C GLY A 152 -6.66 1.80 -74.30
N ASP A 153 -5.52 1.69 -74.99
CA ASP A 153 -4.98 2.54 -76.08
C ASP A 153 -5.97 3.24 -77.05
N ASP A 154 -5.71 4.51 -77.41
CA ASP A 154 -5.13 4.92 -78.72
C ASP A 154 -5.12 6.48 -78.90
N ASP A 155 -4.28 7.00 -79.81
CA ASP A 155 -3.88 8.41 -79.93
C ASP A 155 -4.98 9.42 -80.36
N GLY A 156 -4.97 10.66 -79.81
CA GLY A 156 -5.92 11.72 -80.18
C GLY A 156 -5.62 13.15 -79.67
N GLU A 157 -4.76 13.89 -80.39
CA GLU A 157 -4.35 15.29 -80.18
C GLU A 157 -5.50 16.31 -79.90
N LEU A 158 -5.36 17.17 -78.86
CA LEU A 158 -6.22 18.34 -78.65
C LEU A 158 -5.51 19.49 -77.88
N ASP A 159 -5.82 20.75 -78.24
CA ASP A 159 -4.99 21.95 -78.00
C ASP A 159 -5.38 22.82 -76.77
N LEU A 160 -4.39 23.52 -76.20
CA LEU A 160 -4.43 24.28 -74.94
C LEU A 160 -4.80 25.78 -75.12
N SER A 161 -5.83 26.11 -75.90
CA SER A 161 -6.04 27.48 -76.40
C SER A 161 -7.35 28.21 -76.00
N ALA A 162 -8.08 27.78 -74.95
CA ALA A 162 -9.35 28.43 -74.56
C ALA A 162 -9.61 28.61 -73.04
N GLN A 163 -9.00 29.63 -72.40
CA GLN A 163 -9.47 30.17 -71.11
C GLN A 163 -9.67 31.70 -71.13
N PRO A 164 -10.91 32.21 -70.91
CA PRO A 164 -11.18 33.65 -70.90
C PRO A 164 -10.84 34.30 -69.53
N ARG A 165 -9.90 35.24 -69.56
CA ARG A 165 -9.49 36.08 -68.41
C ARG A 165 -10.67 36.81 -67.74
N ARG A 166 -10.65 36.92 -66.40
CA ARG A 166 -11.26 38.04 -65.67
C ARG A 166 -10.21 38.80 -64.86
N ARG A 167 -10.48 40.08 -64.58
CA ARG A 167 -9.47 41.08 -64.17
C ARG A 167 -9.34 41.21 -62.64
N ARG A 168 -8.09 41.44 -62.24
CA ARG A 168 -7.62 41.98 -60.95
C ARG A 168 -8.16 43.40 -60.73
N HIS A 169 -8.44 43.75 -59.48
CA HIS A 169 -8.40 45.13 -58.99
C HIS A 169 -7.34 45.20 -57.87
N HIS A 170 -6.89 46.42 -57.53
CA HIS A 170 -5.74 46.70 -56.66
C HIS A 170 -6.09 47.83 -55.68
N TYR A 171 -5.11 48.17 -54.84
CA TYR A 171 -5.13 49.08 -53.67
C TYR A 171 -5.61 48.40 -52.38
N ASP A 172 -4.92 48.52 -51.24
CA ASP A 172 -3.69 49.29 -50.95
C ASP A 172 -2.54 48.41 -50.43
N GLU A 173 -1.32 48.99 -50.44
CA GLU A 173 -0.11 48.40 -49.84
C GLU A 173 0.07 48.95 -48.42
N ASP A 174 -0.08 48.08 -47.41
CA ASP A 174 0.57 48.26 -46.11
C ASP A 174 1.64 47.18 -45.99
N VAL A 175 2.89 47.59 -45.82
CA VAL A 175 4.05 46.70 -45.58
C VAL A 175 4.53 46.97 -44.16
N ASP A 176 4.21 46.06 -43.24
CA ASP A 176 4.81 46.00 -41.90
C ASP A 176 4.97 44.53 -41.44
N ASP A 177 6.23 44.12 -41.40
CA ASP A 177 6.86 42.92 -40.84
C ASP A 177 6.03 41.96 -39.96
N ALA A 178 5.71 40.75 -40.50
CA ALA A 178 5.67 39.47 -39.76
C ALA A 178 5.47 38.21 -40.66
N MET A 179 6.25 38.02 -41.74
CA MET A 179 6.27 36.75 -42.50
C MET A 179 7.67 36.15 -42.57
N ASP A 180 8.11 35.53 -41.47
CA ASP A 180 9.17 34.51 -41.43
C ASP A 180 9.01 33.64 -40.15
N GLY A 181 7.75 33.27 -39.86
CA GLY A 181 7.44 32.19 -38.92
C GLY A 181 7.34 30.87 -39.69
N ASP A 182 8.06 29.85 -39.23
CA ASP A 182 8.04 28.54 -39.89
C ASP A 182 6.61 27.96 -39.81
N ILE A 183 6.05 27.46 -40.91
CA ILE A 183 4.65 26.97 -40.94
C ILE A 183 4.49 25.73 -40.02
N MET A 184 5.62 25.07 -39.70
CA MET A 184 5.70 23.97 -38.74
C MET A 184 5.74 24.43 -37.26
N ASP A 185 5.91 25.73 -37.00
CA ASP A 185 5.94 26.38 -35.68
C ASP A 185 4.61 27.07 -35.29
N GLU A 186 3.60 27.07 -36.18
CA GLU A 186 2.30 27.71 -35.91
C GLU A 186 1.57 27.04 -34.72
N GLU A 187 1.40 27.78 -33.61
CA GLU A 187 0.83 27.28 -32.37
C GLU A 187 -0.71 27.42 -32.30
N LEU A 188 -1.41 26.35 -31.90
CA LEU A 188 -2.86 26.41 -31.66
C LEU A 188 -3.25 27.12 -30.34
N SER A 189 -4.50 27.57 -30.29
CA SER A 189 -5.17 28.02 -29.07
C SER A 189 -5.65 26.85 -28.21
N LEU A 190 -5.89 27.09 -26.91
CA LEU A 190 -6.40 26.08 -25.99
C LEU A 190 -7.81 25.57 -26.38
N GLU A 191 -8.62 26.40 -27.03
CA GLU A 191 -9.92 25.99 -27.59
C GLU A 191 -9.75 25.03 -28.78
N ALA A 192 -8.81 25.33 -29.67
CA ALA A 192 -8.52 24.50 -30.85
C ALA A 192 -7.81 23.17 -30.49
N LEU A 193 -7.29 23.02 -29.26
CA LEU A 193 -6.85 21.72 -28.72
C LEU A 193 -8.01 20.79 -28.39
N GLY A 194 -9.17 21.32 -27.99
CA GLY A 194 -10.36 20.52 -27.64
C GLY A 194 -11.10 19.95 -28.85
N ASP A 195 -10.92 20.57 -30.02
CA ASP A 195 -11.49 20.15 -31.30
C ASP A 195 -10.57 19.09 -31.97
N VAL A 196 -10.77 17.82 -31.60
CA VAL A 196 -9.95 16.68 -32.05
C VAL A 196 -10.21 16.36 -33.53
N LYS A 197 -9.28 16.76 -34.40
CA LYS A 197 -9.41 16.64 -35.87
C LYS A 197 -8.78 15.38 -36.49
N ALA A 198 -8.31 14.44 -35.67
CA ALA A 198 -7.75 13.16 -36.10
C ALA A 198 -8.68 12.00 -35.72
N ALA A 199 -8.54 10.85 -36.40
CA ALA A 199 -9.35 9.67 -36.15
C ALA A 199 -9.08 9.05 -34.77
N ASN A 200 -7.82 9.07 -34.32
CA ASN A 200 -7.40 8.58 -33.01
C ASN A 200 -6.74 9.69 -32.17
N LEU A 201 -6.97 9.67 -30.85
CA LEU A 201 -6.33 10.62 -29.93
C LEU A 201 -4.80 10.48 -29.91
N THR A 202 -4.27 9.28 -30.12
CA THR A 202 -2.83 9.03 -30.24
C THR A 202 -2.21 9.70 -31.46
N GLU A 203 -2.93 9.76 -32.58
CA GLU A 203 -2.53 10.49 -33.79
C GLU A 203 -2.63 12.01 -33.58
N TRP A 204 -3.67 12.48 -32.89
CA TRP A 204 -3.81 13.89 -32.52
C TRP A 204 -2.61 14.37 -31.69
N LEU A 205 -2.22 13.58 -30.68
CA LEU A 205 -1.04 13.85 -29.83
C LEU A 205 0.30 13.64 -30.54
N ALA A 206 0.33 13.06 -31.75
CA ALA A 206 1.54 12.93 -32.56
C ALA A 206 1.82 14.18 -33.43
N LEU A 207 0.86 15.09 -33.59
CA LEU A 207 1.03 16.31 -34.38
C LEU A 207 1.90 17.33 -33.64
N SER A 208 3.00 17.79 -34.26
CA SER A 208 3.95 18.72 -33.64
C SER A 208 3.32 20.01 -33.08
N PRO A 209 2.35 20.68 -33.76
CA PRO A 209 1.64 21.84 -33.19
C PRO A 209 0.83 21.52 -31.93
N VAL A 210 0.22 20.33 -31.85
CA VAL A 210 -0.50 19.84 -30.66
C VAL A 210 0.48 19.54 -29.53
N GLN A 211 1.65 18.97 -29.84
CA GLN A 211 2.71 18.74 -28.85
C GLN A 211 3.28 20.05 -28.30
N LYS A 212 3.63 21.02 -29.14
CA LYS A 212 4.16 22.33 -28.73
C LYS A 212 3.20 23.07 -27.80
N THR A 213 1.92 23.10 -28.16
CA THR A 213 0.89 23.72 -27.33
C THR A 213 0.66 22.98 -26.02
N ILE A 214 0.58 21.64 -26.00
CA ILE A 214 0.54 20.86 -24.75
C ILE A 214 1.75 21.18 -23.85
N LYS A 215 2.95 21.26 -24.43
CA LYS A 215 4.17 21.63 -23.69
C LYS A 215 4.08 23.03 -23.08
N ARG A 216 3.66 24.03 -23.86
CA ARG A 216 3.41 25.41 -23.42
C ARG A 216 2.38 25.46 -22.30
N GLU A 217 1.25 24.75 -22.45
CA GLU A 217 0.16 24.75 -21.48
C GLU A 217 0.55 24.07 -20.16
N PHE A 218 1.32 22.98 -20.19
CA PHE A 218 1.80 22.31 -18.97
C PHE A 218 2.93 23.10 -18.29
N LYS A 219 3.83 23.74 -19.07
CA LYS A 219 4.87 24.65 -18.54
C LYS A 219 4.26 25.85 -17.82
N ALA A 220 3.18 26.41 -18.38
CA ALA A 220 2.38 27.44 -17.72
C ALA A 220 1.70 26.90 -16.44
N PHE A 221 1.12 25.69 -16.45
CA PHE A 221 0.54 25.08 -15.24
C PHE A 221 1.54 24.91 -14.09
N LEU A 222 2.73 24.36 -14.36
CA LEU A 222 3.76 24.16 -13.33
C LEU A 222 4.27 25.49 -12.72
N THR A 223 4.18 26.61 -13.45
CA THR A 223 4.67 27.92 -13.01
C THR A 223 3.58 28.83 -12.45
N SER A 224 2.33 28.70 -12.90
CA SER A 224 1.22 29.59 -12.49
C SER A 224 0.30 28.99 -11.41
N TYR A 225 0.33 27.67 -11.16
CA TYR A 225 -0.59 27.05 -10.21
C TYR A 225 -0.20 27.37 -8.75
N THR A 226 -1.12 28.05 -8.06
CA THR A 226 -1.07 28.34 -6.62
C THR A 226 -2.17 27.59 -5.88
N ASP A 227 -1.90 27.15 -4.65
CA ASP A 227 -2.91 26.55 -3.77
C ASP A 227 -3.95 27.61 -3.29
N ALA A 228 -4.99 27.16 -2.60
CA ALA A 228 -5.97 28.02 -1.92
C ALA A 228 -5.33 29.00 -0.91
N ASN A 229 -4.13 28.67 -0.40
CA ASN A 229 -3.33 29.51 0.51
C ASN A 229 -2.40 30.51 -0.22
N GLY A 230 -2.37 30.50 -1.56
CA GLY A 230 -1.58 31.43 -2.38
C GLY A 230 -0.10 31.07 -2.58
N GLU A 231 0.40 29.97 -2.00
CA GLU A 231 1.75 29.46 -2.28
C GLU A 231 1.81 28.62 -3.57
N SER A 232 2.93 28.67 -4.29
CA SER A 232 3.18 27.80 -5.45
C SER A 232 3.61 26.40 -5.01
N VAL A 233 2.67 25.46 -5.07
CA VAL A 233 2.89 24.06 -4.70
C VAL A 233 4.00 23.42 -5.55
N TYR A 234 3.98 23.65 -6.87
CA TYR A 234 4.92 23.02 -7.78
C TYR A 234 6.32 23.65 -7.73
N GLY A 235 6.44 24.97 -7.58
CA GLY A 235 7.74 25.61 -7.35
C GLY A 235 8.44 25.12 -6.08
N ASN A 236 7.69 24.87 -5.01
CA ASN A 236 8.22 24.26 -3.79
C ASN A 236 8.59 22.77 -4.00
N ARG A 237 7.74 21.97 -4.66
CA ARG A 237 8.06 20.55 -4.98
C ARG A 237 9.31 20.42 -5.86
N ILE A 238 9.47 21.29 -6.86
CA ILE A 238 10.62 21.29 -7.78
C ILE A 238 11.91 21.70 -7.07
N ARG A 239 11.86 22.64 -6.12
CA ARG A 239 12.99 22.94 -5.24
C ARG A 239 13.40 21.72 -4.40
N THR A 240 12.44 21.07 -3.74
CA THR A 240 12.72 19.86 -2.95
C THR A 240 13.25 18.70 -3.82
N LEU A 241 12.78 18.57 -5.07
CA LEU A 241 13.30 17.61 -6.04
C LEU A 241 14.79 17.85 -6.31
N GLY A 242 15.19 19.10 -6.55
CA GLY A 242 16.61 19.48 -6.73
C GLY A 242 17.45 19.30 -5.46
N GLU A 243 16.93 19.66 -4.29
CA GLU A 243 17.61 19.47 -2.99
C GLU A 243 17.84 17.98 -2.65
N VAL A 244 16.89 17.11 -3.01
CA VAL A 244 16.95 15.66 -2.77
C VAL A 244 17.64 14.90 -3.92
N ASN A 245 17.79 15.52 -5.11
CA ASN A 245 18.28 14.91 -6.35
C ASN A 245 17.39 13.74 -6.84
N ALA A 246 16.07 13.92 -6.75
CA ALA A 246 15.10 12.89 -7.12
C ALA A 246 14.79 12.90 -8.64
N GLU A 247 14.66 11.72 -9.24
CA GLU A 247 14.31 11.55 -10.67
C GLU A 247 12.77 11.54 -10.92
N SER A 248 11.97 11.96 -9.93
CA SER A 248 10.51 11.86 -9.97
C SER A 248 9.80 13.11 -9.42
N LEU A 249 8.93 13.73 -10.23
CA LEU A 249 8.06 14.83 -9.80
C LEU A 249 6.62 14.34 -9.62
N GLU A 250 6.00 14.62 -8.48
CA GLU A 250 4.62 14.24 -8.20
C GLU A 250 3.61 15.37 -8.53
N VAL A 251 2.64 15.05 -9.38
CA VAL A 251 1.57 15.93 -9.86
C VAL A 251 0.21 15.34 -9.52
N SER A 252 -0.66 16.12 -8.86
CA SER A 252 -2.02 15.68 -8.54
C SER A 252 -2.93 15.88 -9.75
N TYR A 253 -3.69 14.84 -10.11
CA TYR A 253 -4.65 14.89 -11.21
C TYR A 253 -5.74 15.94 -10.98
N ASN A 254 -6.16 16.15 -9.73
CA ASN A 254 -7.19 17.14 -9.39
C ASN A 254 -6.73 18.56 -9.77
N HIS A 255 -5.48 18.92 -9.45
CA HIS A 255 -4.92 20.24 -9.79
C HIS A 255 -4.89 20.48 -11.30
N LEU A 256 -4.63 19.42 -12.10
CA LEU A 256 -4.71 19.46 -13.56
C LEU A 256 -6.16 19.57 -14.06
N ALA A 257 -7.12 18.89 -13.42
CA ALA A 257 -8.53 18.97 -13.78
C ALA A 257 -9.11 20.38 -13.52
N ASP A 258 -8.83 20.95 -12.34
CA ASP A 258 -9.31 22.29 -11.92
C ASP A 258 -8.81 23.42 -12.83
N SER A 259 -7.59 23.28 -13.36
CA SER A 259 -6.93 24.33 -14.15
C SER A 259 -7.02 24.10 -15.66
N LYS A 260 -6.86 22.86 -16.15
CA LYS A 260 -6.76 22.50 -17.57
C LYS A 260 -7.34 21.11 -17.85
N ALA A 261 -8.64 20.96 -17.64
CA ALA A 261 -9.39 19.70 -17.83
C ALA A 261 -9.12 18.96 -19.16
N ILE A 262 -8.80 19.66 -20.25
CA ILE A 262 -8.41 19.06 -21.55
C ILE A 262 -7.16 18.19 -21.41
N LEU A 263 -6.12 18.68 -20.71
CA LEU A 263 -4.89 17.91 -20.48
C LEU A 263 -5.16 16.68 -19.59
N ALA A 264 -6.03 16.82 -18.58
CA ALA A 264 -6.44 15.72 -17.71
C ALA A 264 -7.20 14.62 -18.51
N TYR A 265 -8.11 15.01 -19.39
CA TYR A 265 -8.83 14.10 -20.29
C TYR A 265 -7.88 13.36 -21.26
N PHE A 266 -6.92 14.06 -21.86
CA PHE A 266 -5.91 13.42 -22.71
C PHE A 266 -4.99 12.49 -21.94
N LEU A 267 -4.60 12.85 -20.71
CA LEU A 267 -3.76 12.05 -19.81
C LEU A 267 -4.44 10.75 -19.36
N ALA A 268 -5.77 10.74 -19.20
CA ALA A 268 -6.52 9.54 -18.85
C ALA A 268 -6.60 8.53 -20.01
N ASN A 269 -6.84 9.03 -21.24
CA ASN A 269 -7.11 8.20 -22.42
C ASN A 269 -5.84 7.79 -23.20
N ALA A 270 -4.83 8.65 -23.26
CA ALA A 270 -3.58 8.41 -24.01
C ALA A 270 -2.32 8.72 -23.18
N PRO A 271 -2.14 8.09 -21.99
CA PRO A 271 -1.03 8.38 -21.08
C PRO A 271 0.37 8.13 -21.67
N SER A 272 0.53 7.20 -22.63
CA SER A 272 1.88 6.82 -23.11
C SER A 272 2.61 7.92 -23.88
N GLU A 273 1.88 8.74 -24.63
CA GLU A 273 2.45 9.87 -25.37
C GLU A 273 2.42 11.14 -24.53
N MET A 274 1.35 11.33 -23.74
CA MET A 274 1.25 12.46 -22.83
C MET A 274 2.41 12.46 -21.81
N LEU A 275 2.70 11.33 -21.14
CA LEU A 275 3.77 11.28 -20.14
C LEU A 275 5.16 11.64 -20.70
N LYS A 276 5.47 11.26 -21.95
CA LYS A 276 6.73 11.68 -22.62
C LYS A 276 6.82 13.21 -22.73
N LEU A 277 5.73 13.85 -23.13
CA LEU A 277 5.65 15.32 -23.24
C LEU A 277 5.73 16.00 -21.86
N LEU A 278 5.12 15.41 -20.82
CA LEU A 278 5.16 15.94 -19.45
C LEU A 278 6.56 15.80 -18.82
N ASP A 279 7.26 14.70 -19.08
CA ASP A 279 8.64 14.45 -18.63
C ASP A 279 9.61 15.47 -19.24
N GLU A 280 9.54 15.70 -20.56
CA GLU A 280 10.35 16.70 -21.26
C GLU A 280 10.13 18.12 -20.71
N VAL A 281 8.87 18.54 -20.50
CA VAL A 281 8.54 19.85 -19.93
C VAL A 281 8.99 19.97 -18.47
N THR A 282 8.95 18.87 -17.73
CA THR A 282 9.42 18.85 -16.34
C THR A 282 10.93 19.07 -16.28
N MET A 283 11.70 18.46 -17.18
CA MET A 283 13.13 18.71 -17.32
C MET A 283 13.41 20.19 -17.66
N ASP A 284 12.68 20.74 -18.64
CA ASP A 284 12.71 22.17 -19.02
C ASP A 284 12.51 23.12 -17.83
N VAL A 285 11.53 22.85 -16.97
CA VAL A 285 11.22 23.69 -15.79
C VAL A 285 12.23 23.47 -14.66
N VAL A 286 12.76 22.25 -14.49
CA VAL A 286 13.83 21.98 -13.51
C VAL A 286 15.13 22.69 -13.92
N LEU A 287 15.49 22.69 -15.20
CA LEU A 287 16.66 23.41 -15.72
C LEU A 287 16.56 24.94 -15.56
N LEU A 288 15.35 25.51 -15.63
CA LEU A 288 15.11 26.93 -15.30
C LEU A 288 15.39 27.28 -13.83
N HIS A 289 15.31 26.31 -12.91
CA HIS A 289 15.66 26.48 -11.50
C HIS A 289 17.11 26.06 -11.18
N TYR A 290 17.62 25.04 -11.87
CA TYR A 290 18.93 24.42 -11.64
C TYR A 290 19.60 24.06 -12.98
N PRO A 291 20.37 25.00 -13.60
CA PRO A 291 20.96 24.77 -14.92
C PRO A 291 21.89 23.55 -15.01
N ASP A 292 22.60 23.21 -13.93
CA ASP A 292 23.56 22.09 -13.90
C ASP A 292 22.91 20.70 -13.66
N TYR A 293 21.56 20.60 -13.56
CA TYR A 293 20.88 19.36 -13.16
C TYR A 293 21.07 18.19 -14.15
N GLU A 294 21.30 18.50 -15.44
CA GLU A 294 21.56 17.50 -16.50
C GLU A 294 22.77 16.60 -16.17
N LEU A 295 23.76 17.11 -15.45
CA LEU A 295 24.94 16.34 -15.00
C LEU A 295 24.61 15.29 -13.92
N ILE A 296 23.48 15.44 -13.25
CA ILE A 296 23.03 14.58 -12.15
C ILE A 296 22.06 13.52 -12.69
N ARG A 297 21.08 13.94 -13.50
CA ARG A 297 20.10 13.08 -14.18
C ARG A 297 19.73 13.69 -15.54
N SER A 298 19.70 12.86 -16.57
CA SER A 298 19.31 13.24 -17.93
C SER A 298 17.78 13.29 -18.16
N GLU A 299 17.00 12.70 -17.25
CA GLU A 299 15.55 12.51 -17.39
C GLU A 299 14.87 12.61 -16.02
N ILE A 300 13.61 13.06 -16.01
CA ILE A 300 12.75 13.19 -14.82
C ILE A 300 11.36 12.67 -15.18
N HIS A 301 10.76 11.85 -14.32
CA HIS A 301 9.48 11.18 -14.61
C HIS A 301 8.31 11.75 -13.79
N VAL A 302 7.20 12.07 -14.47
CA VAL A 302 5.99 12.66 -13.86
C VAL A 302 5.08 11.60 -13.27
N ARG A 303 5.05 11.55 -11.94
CA ARG A 303 4.26 10.63 -11.11
C ARG A 303 2.88 11.22 -10.83
N ILE A 304 1.83 10.61 -11.37
CA ILE A 304 0.45 11.07 -11.18
C ILE A 304 -0.07 10.59 -9.82
N LEU A 305 -0.72 11.50 -9.08
CA LEU A 305 -1.48 11.24 -7.86
C LEU A 305 -2.99 11.46 -8.08
N ASP A 306 -3.80 10.90 -7.19
CA ASP A 306 -5.20 11.26 -6.96
C ASP A 306 -6.15 11.14 -8.16
N LEU A 307 -5.91 10.18 -9.07
CA LEU A 307 -6.85 9.88 -10.17
C LEU A 307 -8.24 9.56 -9.57
N PRO A 308 -9.34 10.26 -9.95
CA PRO A 308 -10.60 10.19 -9.20
C PRO A 308 -11.34 8.85 -9.35
N VAL A 309 -11.11 8.12 -10.44
CA VAL A 309 -11.72 6.81 -10.68
C VAL A 309 -10.84 5.71 -10.06
N HIS A 310 -11.41 4.94 -9.13
CA HIS A 310 -10.76 3.76 -8.53
C HIS A 310 -11.37 2.47 -9.08
N HIS A 311 -10.53 1.50 -9.42
CA HIS A 311 -10.95 0.19 -9.94
C HIS A 311 -10.38 -0.96 -9.12
N THR A 312 -11.15 -2.03 -8.96
CA THR A 312 -10.64 -3.32 -8.46
C THR A 312 -10.03 -4.16 -9.59
N LEU A 313 -9.11 -5.07 -9.28
CA LEU A 313 -8.45 -5.94 -10.26
C LEU A 313 -9.43 -6.77 -11.11
N ARG A 314 -10.60 -7.12 -10.52
CA ARG A 314 -11.72 -7.82 -11.18
C ARG A 314 -12.60 -6.94 -12.06
N GLN A 315 -12.55 -5.61 -11.93
CA GLN A 315 -13.25 -4.67 -12.82
C GLN A 315 -12.47 -4.37 -14.11
N LEU A 316 -11.19 -4.74 -14.21
CA LEU A 316 -10.40 -4.53 -15.43
C LEU A 316 -10.97 -5.32 -16.63
N ARG A 317 -11.12 -4.65 -17.76
CA ARG A 317 -11.72 -5.14 -19.03
C ARG A 317 -10.95 -4.58 -20.23
N GLN A 318 -11.29 -5.02 -21.44
CA GLN A 318 -10.70 -4.53 -22.68
C GLN A 318 -10.88 -3.02 -22.88
N SER A 319 -11.96 -2.43 -22.34
CA SER A 319 -12.24 -0.99 -22.33
C SER A 319 -11.19 -0.13 -21.63
N HIS A 320 -10.29 -0.73 -20.84
CA HIS A 320 -9.25 -0.02 -20.11
C HIS A 320 -7.85 -0.23 -20.70
N LEU A 321 -7.74 -0.90 -21.86
CA LEU A 321 -6.45 -1.11 -22.54
C LEU A 321 -5.85 0.23 -22.98
N ASN A 322 -4.55 0.41 -22.71
CA ASN A 322 -3.76 1.63 -22.93
C ASN A 322 -4.21 2.88 -22.16
N CYS A 323 -5.36 2.85 -21.49
CA CYS A 323 -5.81 3.91 -20.58
C CYS A 323 -5.04 3.90 -19.25
N LEU A 324 -5.06 5.04 -18.55
CA LEU A 324 -4.55 5.18 -17.20
C LEU A 324 -5.57 4.66 -16.19
N VAL A 325 -5.19 3.67 -15.38
CA VAL A 325 -6.05 3.10 -14.32
C VAL A 325 -5.41 3.24 -12.94
N ARG A 326 -6.25 3.35 -11.91
CA ARG A 326 -5.87 3.36 -10.50
C ARG A 326 -6.45 2.13 -9.81
N VAL A 327 -5.59 1.30 -9.22
CA VAL A 327 -5.95 -0.03 -8.72
C VAL A 327 -5.30 -0.31 -7.36
N SER A 328 -6.10 -0.69 -6.37
CA SER A 328 -5.62 -1.16 -5.05
C SER A 328 -5.40 -2.67 -5.00
N GLY A 329 -4.41 -3.11 -4.23
CA GLY A 329 -4.24 -4.52 -3.88
C GLY A 329 -3.13 -4.80 -2.86
N VAL A 330 -3.00 -6.06 -2.45
CA VAL A 330 -1.90 -6.56 -1.60
C VAL A 330 -0.78 -7.11 -2.50
N VAL A 331 0.46 -6.75 -2.21
CA VAL A 331 1.62 -7.36 -2.88
C VAL A 331 1.81 -8.79 -2.38
N THR A 332 1.74 -9.77 -3.29
CA THR A 332 1.96 -11.19 -2.95
C THR A 332 3.39 -11.66 -3.20
N ARG A 333 3.99 -11.23 -4.32
CA ARG A 333 5.39 -11.54 -4.68
C ARG A 333 6.05 -10.33 -5.32
N ARG A 334 7.37 -10.30 -5.23
CA ARG A 334 8.23 -9.37 -5.97
C ARG A 334 9.47 -10.11 -6.45
N THR A 335 9.96 -9.79 -7.65
CA THR A 335 11.26 -10.27 -8.09
C THR A 335 12.39 -9.49 -7.42
N GLY A 336 13.63 -9.97 -7.58
CA GLY A 336 14.79 -9.09 -7.48
C GLY A 336 14.71 -7.93 -8.49
N VAL A 337 15.56 -6.92 -8.27
CA VAL A 337 15.77 -5.83 -9.25
C VAL A 337 16.73 -6.32 -10.32
N PHE A 338 16.37 -6.16 -11.59
CA PHE A 338 17.19 -6.55 -12.73
C PHE A 338 17.48 -5.33 -13.62
N PRO A 339 18.70 -5.19 -14.19
CA PRO A 339 18.98 -4.19 -15.20
C PRO A 339 18.39 -4.64 -16.55
N GLN A 340 17.40 -3.91 -17.05
CA GLN A 340 16.84 -4.08 -18.38
C GLN A 340 17.52 -3.10 -19.34
N LEU A 341 17.66 -3.46 -20.62
CA LEU A 341 18.12 -2.52 -21.65
C LEU A 341 17.04 -1.46 -21.94
N LYS A 342 17.45 -0.19 -22.11
CA LYS A 342 16.60 0.90 -22.64
C LYS A 342 17.03 1.28 -24.05
N TYR A 343 18.28 1.71 -24.21
CA TYR A 343 18.86 2.04 -25.51
C TYR A 343 19.85 0.95 -25.90
N VAL A 344 19.48 0.13 -26.88
CA VAL A 344 20.31 -0.95 -27.42
C VAL A 344 21.08 -0.44 -28.63
N LYS A 345 22.40 -0.66 -28.64
CA LYS A 345 23.27 -0.44 -29.80
C LYS A 345 23.86 -1.79 -30.18
N PHE A 346 23.91 -2.04 -31.48
CA PHE A 346 24.28 -3.33 -32.03
C PHE A 346 25.47 -3.20 -32.95
N ASP A 347 26.54 -3.92 -32.67
CA ASP A 347 27.73 -3.95 -33.51
C ASP A 347 27.54 -5.01 -34.60
N CYS A 348 27.69 -4.62 -35.86
CA CYS A 348 27.57 -5.55 -36.97
C CYS A 348 28.89 -6.30 -37.19
N ALA A 349 28.90 -7.61 -36.93
CA ALA A 349 30.10 -8.45 -36.99
C ALA A 349 30.79 -8.51 -38.37
N LYS A 350 30.15 -8.02 -39.45
CA LYS A 350 30.74 -7.96 -40.80
C LYS A 350 31.42 -6.63 -41.15
N CYS A 351 31.11 -5.54 -40.46
CA CYS A 351 31.66 -4.21 -40.79
C CYS A 351 32.15 -3.40 -39.59
N GLY A 352 31.99 -3.89 -38.35
CA GLY A 352 32.49 -3.24 -37.13
C GLY A 352 31.77 -1.94 -36.75
N VAL A 353 30.77 -1.51 -37.51
CA VAL A 353 30.01 -0.29 -37.23
C VAL A 353 28.95 -0.56 -36.15
N THR A 354 28.92 0.32 -35.15
CA THR A 354 27.87 0.38 -34.14
C THR A 354 26.60 0.94 -34.78
N LEU A 355 25.57 0.11 -34.97
CA LEU A 355 24.25 0.58 -35.38
C LEU A 355 23.59 1.38 -34.24
N GLY A 356 22.63 2.22 -34.63
CA GLY A 356 22.08 3.30 -33.79
C GLY A 356 21.42 2.87 -32.46
N PRO A 357 21.04 3.85 -31.62
CA PRO A 357 20.33 3.59 -30.37
C PRO A 357 18.87 3.20 -30.63
N PHE A 358 18.58 1.91 -30.67
CA PHE A 358 17.21 1.40 -30.72
C PHE A 358 16.59 1.44 -29.32
N GLN A 359 15.35 1.92 -29.21
CA GLN A 359 14.61 1.88 -27.95
C GLN A 359 14.02 0.48 -27.75
N GLN A 360 14.29 -0.11 -26.58
CA GLN A 360 13.77 -1.42 -26.17
C GLN A 360 12.49 -1.22 -25.36
N GLU A 361 11.35 -1.44 -25.99
CA GLU A 361 10.06 -1.52 -25.30
C GLU A 361 9.96 -2.81 -24.45
N ASN A 362 9.04 -2.83 -23.47
CA ASN A 362 8.92 -3.98 -22.56
C ASN A 362 8.39 -5.25 -23.23
N ASN A 363 7.68 -5.12 -24.36
CA ASN A 363 6.88 -6.20 -24.95
C ASN A 363 7.47 -6.81 -26.24
N VAL A 364 8.41 -6.14 -26.92
CA VAL A 364 8.91 -6.56 -28.24
C VAL A 364 10.43 -6.53 -28.28
N GLU A 365 11.08 -7.69 -28.45
CA GLU A 365 12.53 -7.76 -28.66
C GLU A 365 12.95 -6.99 -29.93
N VAL A 366 13.90 -6.07 -29.82
CA VAL A 366 14.46 -5.38 -31.00
C VAL A 366 15.34 -6.35 -31.79
N ARG A 367 14.77 -6.93 -32.86
CA ARG A 367 15.48 -7.82 -33.79
C ARG A 367 15.82 -7.09 -35.10
N ILE A 368 17.04 -6.55 -35.18
CA ILE A 368 17.54 -5.94 -36.43
C ILE A 368 17.66 -7.02 -37.52
N SER A 369 17.01 -6.79 -38.66
CA SER A 369 17.03 -7.69 -39.81
C SER A 369 18.10 -7.33 -40.87
N PHE A 370 18.61 -6.09 -40.84
CA PHE A 370 19.42 -5.50 -41.91
C PHE A 370 20.40 -4.44 -41.36
N CYS A 371 21.66 -4.47 -41.79
CA CYS A 371 22.64 -3.43 -41.48
C CYS A 371 22.62 -2.32 -42.54
N GLN A 372 22.34 -1.07 -42.14
CA GLN A 372 22.36 0.08 -43.05
C GLN A 372 23.68 0.22 -43.85
N ASN A 373 24.83 -0.05 -43.22
CA ASN A 373 26.14 0.21 -43.83
C ASN A 373 26.69 -0.92 -44.71
N CYS A 374 26.28 -2.19 -44.51
CA CYS A 374 26.77 -3.33 -45.30
C CYS A 374 25.66 -4.14 -45.97
N GLN A 375 24.41 -3.67 -45.90
CA GLN A 375 23.18 -4.25 -46.44
C GLN A 375 22.91 -5.73 -46.10
N SER A 376 23.68 -6.30 -45.17
CA SER A 376 23.64 -7.73 -44.88
C SER A 376 22.80 -8.06 -43.65
N ARG A 377 22.12 -9.21 -43.71
CA ARG A 377 21.40 -9.85 -42.60
C ARG A 377 22.36 -10.58 -41.65
N GLY A 378 23.52 -9.98 -41.39
CA GLY A 378 24.60 -10.60 -40.60
C GLY A 378 24.26 -10.69 -39.10
N PRO A 379 25.00 -11.50 -38.32
CA PRO A 379 24.81 -11.52 -36.87
C PRO A 379 25.18 -10.17 -36.25
N PHE A 380 24.32 -9.71 -35.33
CA PHE A 380 24.46 -8.47 -34.58
C PHE A 380 24.74 -8.81 -33.11
N SER A 381 25.80 -8.24 -32.54
CA SER A 381 26.14 -8.36 -31.11
C SER A 381 25.76 -7.08 -30.37
N VAL A 382 25.15 -7.19 -29.20
CA VAL A 382 24.85 -6.02 -28.34
C VAL A 382 26.15 -5.43 -27.79
N ASN A 383 26.35 -4.12 -27.94
CA ASN A 383 27.51 -3.41 -27.42
C ASN A 383 27.28 -3.02 -25.95
N SER A 384 27.86 -3.74 -24.98
CA SER A 384 27.62 -3.49 -23.55
C SER A 384 28.15 -2.15 -23.00
N GLU A 385 29.05 -1.48 -23.71
CA GLU A 385 29.69 -0.24 -23.25
C GLU A 385 28.85 1.02 -23.56
N LYS A 386 28.15 1.01 -24.69
CA LYS A 386 27.41 2.17 -25.21
C LYS A 386 25.90 2.06 -25.04
N THR A 387 25.41 0.97 -24.45
CA THR A 387 23.99 0.75 -24.13
C THR A 387 23.61 1.31 -22.77
N VAL A 388 22.43 1.92 -22.69
CA VAL A 388 21.87 2.43 -21.44
C VAL A 388 20.93 1.39 -20.85
N TYR A 389 21.15 1.06 -19.59
CA TYR A 389 20.28 0.18 -18.81
C TYR A 389 19.31 1.01 -17.95
N ARG A 390 18.11 0.47 -17.70
CA ARG A 390 17.14 0.97 -16.71
C ARG A 390 16.86 -0.12 -15.69
N ASN A 391 16.47 0.27 -14.48
CA ASN A 391 16.04 -0.69 -13.48
C ASN A 391 14.64 -1.22 -13.82
N TYR A 392 14.48 -2.55 -13.69
CA TYR A 392 13.22 -3.26 -13.89
C TYR A 392 12.95 -4.17 -12.67
N GLN A 393 11.71 -4.16 -12.18
CA GLN A 393 11.24 -5.11 -11.18
C GLN A 393 9.81 -5.52 -11.48
N LYS A 394 9.49 -6.80 -11.27
CA LYS A 394 8.16 -7.37 -11.49
C LYS A 394 7.51 -7.71 -10.15
N LEU A 395 6.22 -7.40 -10.05
CA LEU A 395 5.42 -7.46 -8.83
C LEU A 395 4.11 -8.20 -9.13
N THR A 396 3.58 -8.99 -8.19
CA THR A 396 2.24 -9.58 -8.33
C THR A 396 1.27 -8.99 -7.31
N LEU A 397 0.28 -8.27 -7.82
CA LEU A 397 -0.73 -7.56 -7.04
C LEU A 397 -2.01 -8.41 -6.97
N GLN A 398 -2.50 -8.69 -5.76
CA GLN A 398 -3.71 -9.47 -5.50
C GLN A 398 -4.82 -8.57 -4.93
N GLU A 399 -6.08 -8.92 -5.13
CA GLU A 399 -7.20 -8.23 -4.48
C GLU A 399 -7.06 -8.28 -2.94
N SER A 400 -7.27 -7.15 -2.27
CA SER A 400 -7.22 -7.09 -0.81
C SER A 400 -8.39 -7.90 -0.22
N PRO A 401 -8.15 -8.75 0.80
CA PRO A 401 -9.13 -9.76 1.22
C PRO A 401 -10.46 -9.16 1.69
N GLY A 402 -10.47 -7.91 2.20
CA GLY A 402 -11.68 -7.20 2.59
C GLY A 402 -12.54 -6.64 1.44
N THR A 403 -12.04 -6.62 0.19
CA THR A 403 -12.81 -6.19 -1.00
C THR A 403 -13.30 -7.35 -1.86
N VAL A 404 -12.90 -8.59 -1.54
CA VAL A 404 -13.29 -9.80 -2.28
C VAL A 404 -14.71 -10.20 -1.87
N PRO A 405 -15.65 -10.40 -2.82
CA PRO A 405 -16.97 -10.91 -2.47
C PRO A 405 -16.88 -12.34 -1.92
N ALA A 406 -17.62 -12.61 -0.84
CA ALA A 406 -17.58 -13.89 -0.14
C ALA A 406 -17.76 -15.09 -1.06
N GLY A 407 -17.03 -16.18 -0.79
CA GLY A 407 -17.07 -17.42 -1.57
C GLY A 407 -16.38 -17.37 -2.93
N ARG A 408 -15.73 -16.26 -3.34
CA ARG A 408 -15.02 -16.17 -4.63
C ARG A 408 -13.52 -16.03 -4.48
N LEU A 409 -12.76 -16.74 -5.33
CA LEU A 409 -11.31 -16.66 -5.35
C LEU A 409 -10.82 -15.23 -5.68
N PRO A 410 -9.83 -14.69 -4.94
CA PRO A 410 -9.19 -13.41 -5.24
C PRO A 410 -8.39 -13.47 -6.53
N ARG A 411 -8.57 -12.50 -7.42
CA ARG A 411 -7.77 -12.39 -8.66
C ARG A 411 -6.46 -11.67 -8.37
N HIS A 412 -5.47 -11.88 -9.25
CA HIS A 412 -4.19 -11.18 -9.23
C HIS A 412 -3.82 -10.68 -10.63
N ARG A 413 -2.94 -9.68 -10.70
CA ARG A 413 -2.32 -9.18 -11.94
C ARG A 413 -0.84 -8.96 -11.73
N GLU A 414 -0.11 -8.95 -12.83
CA GLU A 414 1.31 -8.60 -12.84
C GLU A 414 1.46 -7.08 -13.01
N VAL A 415 2.36 -6.49 -12.24
CA VAL A 415 2.69 -5.07 -12.30
C VAL A 415 4.19 -4.94 -12.57
N ILE A 416 4.57 -4.09 -13.54
CA ILE A 416 5.95 -3.75 -13.83
C ILE A 416 6.28 -2.42 -13.16
N LEU A 417 7.38 -2.39 -12.41
CA LEU A 417 7.99 -1.21 -11.83
C LEU A 417 9.27 -0.89 -12.61
N LEU A 418 9.42 0.37 -13.00
CA LEU A 418 10.59 0.89 -13.71
C LEU A 418 11.22 2.04 -12.92
N TRP A 419 12.52 2.28 -13.15
CA TRP A 419 13.24 3.45 -12.63
C TRP A 419 13.17 3.52 -11.08
N ASP A 420 13.07 4.71 -10.50
CA ASP A 420 12.83 4.98 -9.07
C ASP A 420 11.73 4.14 -8.39
N LEU A 421 10.76 3.56 -9.11
CA LEU A 421 9.67 2.79 -8.48
C LEU A 421 10.11 1.45 -7.86
N ILE A 422 11.34 0.98 -8.11
CA ILE A 422 11.87 -0.27 -7.54
C ILE A 422 11.98 -0.24 -6.01
N ASP A 423 11.83 -1.42 -5.38
CA ASP A 423 11.87 -1.67 -3.93
C ASP A 423 10.92 -0.83 -3.04
N LYS A 424 10.16 0.13 -3.63
CA LYS A 424 9.14 0.91 -2.90
C LYS A 424 8.15 0.00 -2.20
N ALA A 425 7.67 -1.06 -2.85
CA ALA A 425 6.69 -2.00 -2.29
C ALA A 425 7.31 -3.34 -1.82
N LYS A 426 6.80 -3.87 -0.71
CA LYS A 426 7.21 -5.15 -0.09
C LYS A 426 6.04 -6.14 -0.05
N PRO A 427 6.29 -7.47 -0.05
CA PRO A 427 5.22 -8.46 0.09
C PRO A 427 4.46 -8.27 1.40
N GLY A 428 3.13 -8.44 1.37
CA GLY A 428 2.23 -8.17 2.48
C GLY A 428 1.81 -6.70 2.64
N GLU A 429 2.43 -5.75 1.94
CA GLU A 429 1.97 -4.35 1.96
C GLU A 429 0.74 -4.15 1.04
N GLU A 430 -0.26 -3.42 1.53
CA GLU A 430 -1.32 -2.86 0.68
C GLU A 430 -0.81 -1.62 -0.07
N ILE A 431 -0.99 -1.62 -1.39
CA ILE A 431 -0.60 -0.54 -2.29
C ILE A 431 -1.72 -0.16 -3.26
N GLU A 432 -1.69 1.09 -3.66
CA GLU A 432 -2.50 1.69 -4.71
C GLU A 432 -1.57 2.10 -5.85
N VAL A 433 -1.79 1.50 -7.03
CA VAL A 433 -0.97 1.70 -8.23
C VAL A 433 -1.77 2.50 -9.24
N THR A 434 -1.23 3.64 -9.67
CA THR A 434 -1.66 4.29 -10.92
C THR A 434 -0.74 3.84 -12.05
N GLY A 435 -1.30 3.32 -13.13
CA GLY A 435 -0.51 2.74 -14.22
C GLY A 435 -1.29 2.56 -15.51
N ILE A 436 -0.55 2.27 -16.58
CA ILE A 436 -1.11 2.02 -17.92
C ILE A 436 -1.41 0.53 -18.02
N TYR A 437 -2.67 0.16 -18.30
CA TYR A 437 -3.05 -1.25 -18.44
C TYR A 437 -2.74 -1.73 -19.86
N ARG A 438 -1.66 -2.51 -20.02
CA ARG A 438 -1.16 -2.99 -21.31
C ARG A 438 -1.45 -4.48 -21.50
N ASN A 439 -1.64 -4.89 -22.75
CA ASN A 439 -1.55 -6.30 -23.14
C ASN A 439 -0.13 -6.66 -23.58
N ASN A 440 0.21 -7.94 -23.55
CA ASN A 440 1.41 -8.50 -24.16
C ASN A 440 1.06 -9.82 -24.87
N TYR A 441 1.72 -10.13 -25.97
CA TYR A 441 1.52 -11.39 -26.69
C TYR A 441 2.44 -12.46 -26.11
N ASP A 442 1.87 -13.53 -25.57
CA ASP A 442 2.60 -14.71 -25.12
C ASP A 442 2.16 -15.94 -25.92
N ALA A 443 3.13 -16.53 -26.62
CA ALA A 443 2.91 -17.75 -27.41
C ALA A 443 2.63 -18.98 -26.52
N GLN A 444 3.08 -19.00 -25.26
CA GLN A 444 2.82 -20.13 -24.35
C GLN A 444 1.35 -20.18 -23.91
N LEU A 445 0.76 -19.02 -23.60
CA LEU A 445 -0.67 -18.90 -23.33
C LEU A 445 -1.54 -19.31 -24.52
N ASN A 446 -1.19 -18.89 -25.74
CA ASN A 446 -1.89 -19.27 -26.96
C ASN A 446 -1.88 -20.81 -27.15
N ASN A 447 -0.70 -21.43 -27.05
CA ASN A 447 -0.53 -22.88 -27.22
C ASN A 447 -1.28 -23.73 -26.18
N ARG A 448 -1.46 -23.24 -24.94
CA ARG A 448 -2.21 -23.97 -23.91
C ARG A 448 -3.71 -23.75 -23.99
N ASN A 449 -4.14 -22.54 -24.35
CA ASN A 449 -5.55 -22.15 -24.24
C ASN A 449 -6.34 -22.39 -25.54
N GLY A 450 -5.70 -22.76 -26.67
CA GLY A 450 -6.33 -22.99 -27.97
C GLY A 450 -6.82 -21.73 -28.70
N PHE A 451 -6.99 -20.62 -27.96
CA PHE A 451 -7.41 -19.31 -28.46
C PHE A 451 -6.30 -18.26 -28.25
N PRO A 452 -6.22 -17.21 -29.08
CA PRO A 452 -5.23 -16.14 -28.98
C PRO A 452 -5.45 -15.21 -27.77
N VAL A 453 -5.16 -15.72 -26.57
CA VAL A 453 -5.29 -15.01 -25.30
C VAL A 453 -4.02 -14.20 -25.02
N PHE A 454 -4.14 -12.88 -25.05
CA PHE A 454 -3.06 -11.97 -24.66
C PHE A 454 -2.88 -11.96 -23.13
N ALA A 455 -1.62 -11.97 -22.68
CA ALA A 455 -1.28 -11.62 -21.30
C ALA A 455 -1.62 -10.14 -21.03
N THR A 456 -1.85 -9.79 -19.77
CA THR A 456 -2.25 -8.43 -19.37
C THR A 456 -1.50 -7.99 -18.12
N VAL A 457 -0.85 -6.83 -18.22
CA VAL A 457 0.17 -6.34 -17.29
C VAL A 457 -0.06 -4.85 -17.05
N LEU A 458 0.08 -4.42 -15.79
CA LEU A 458 -0.01 -3.01 -15.42
C LEU A 458 1.39 -2.39 -15.40
N GLU A 459 1.66 -1.40 -16.24
CA GLU A 459 2.90 -0.63 -16.19
C GLU A 459 2.71 0.53 -15.22
N ALA A 460 3.30 0.45 -14.02
CA ALA A 460 3.10 1.43 -12.98
C ALA A 460 3.74 2.77 -13.35
N ASN A 461 2.95 3.85 -13.36
CA ASN A 461 3.51 5.20 -13.36
C ASN A 461 3.78 5.67 -11.92
N ASN A 462 2.92 5.35 -10.95
CA ASN A 462 3.14 5.68 -9.55
C ASN A 462 2.60 4.59 -8.62
N VAL A 463 3.21 4.46 -7.44
CA VAL A 463 2.87 3.47 -6.41
C VAL A 463 2.84 4.17 -5.07
N VAL A 464 1.64 4.26 -4.48
CA VAL A 464 1.40 4.80 -3.14
C VAL A 464 1.03 3.63 -2.23
N LYS A 465 1.53 3.55 -0.99
CA LYS A 465 1.07 2.51 -0.05
C LYS A 465 -0.14 3.00 0.74
N SER A 466 -1.09 2.13 1.07
CA SER A 466 -2.23 2.51 1.93
C SER A 466 -1.77 3.01 3.30
N HIS A 467 -0.72 2.39 3.88
CA HIS A 467 -0.09 2.87 5.12
C HIS A 467 0.73 4.17 4.92
N ASP A 468 1.22 4.42 3.71
CA ASP A 468 1.98 5.63 3.38
C ASP A 468 1.07 6.79 2.95
N GLN A 469 -0.24 6.57 2.81
CA GLN A 469 -1.23 7.65 2.87
C GLN A 469 -1.41 8.18 4.32
N LEU A 470 -0.99 7.41 5.34
CA LEU A 470 -0.95 7.84 6.73
C LEU A 470 0.41 8.46 7.13
N ALA A 471 1.52 7.93 6.62
CA ALA A 471 2.86 8.47 6.87
C ALA A 471 3.22 9.62 5.91
N GLY A 472 3.00 9.44 4.61
CA GLY A 472 3.11 10.43 3.54
C GLY A 472 2.02 11.51 3.53
N PHE A 473 1.37 11.79 4.67
CA PHE A 473 0.86 13.12 4.95
C PHE A 473 2.05 14.09 5.00
N ARG A 474 2.54 14.50 3.81
CA ARG A 474 3.68 15.42 3.65
C ARG A 474 3.56 16.55 4.65
N LEU A 475 4.54 16.63 5.54
CA LEU A 475 4.56 17.61 6.61
C LEU A 475 4.77 18.99 6.00
N THR A 476 3.67 19.68 5.69
CA THR A 476 3.72 21.03 5.13
C THR A 476 4.40 21.98 6.11
N ALA A 477 4.97 23.09 5.60
CA ALA A 477 5.52 24.12 6.47
C ALA A 477 4.46 24.68 7.45
N GLU A 478 3.18 24.63 7.06
CA GLU A 478 2.04 24.98 7.91
C GLU A 478 1.75 23.94 9.00
N ASP A 479 1.72 22.64 8.65
CA ASP A 479 1.59 21.54 9.62
C ASP A 479 2.71 21.58 10.66
N GLU A 480 3.95 21.76 10.20
CA GLU A 480 5.09 21.86 11.11
C GLU A 480 4.95 23.08 12.04
N GLN A 481 4.46 24.21 11.53
CA GLN A 481 4.15 25.38 12.36
C GLN A 481 3.00 25.12 13.33
N ALA A 482 1.94 24.41 12.93
CA ALA A 482 0.82 24.04 13.81
C ALA A 482 1.28 23.11 14.94
N ILE A 483 2.07 22.09 14.60
CA ILE A 483 2.70 21.16 15.54
C ILE A 483 3.62 21.91 16.53
N ARG A 484 4.46 22.84 16.03
CA ARG A 484 5.33 23.71 16.85
C ARG A 484 4.58 24.77 17.67
N LYS A 485 3.32 25.11 17.32
CA LYS A 485 2.44 25.98 18.13
C LYS A 485 1.83 25.16 19.28
N LEU A 486 1.28 23.98 18.97
CA LEU A 486 0.67 23.07 19.96
C LEU A 486 1.65 22.57 21.02
N SER A 487 2.89 22.20 20.65
CA SER A 487 3.88 21.68 21.61
C SER A 487 4.36 22.70 22.65
N ARG A 488 4.08 23.99 22.47
CA ARG A 488 4.37 25.06 23.44
C ARG A 488 3.32 25.18 24.55
N GLU A 489 2.18 24.49 24.43
CA GLU A 489 1.15 24.48 25.47
C GLU A 489 1.57 23.62 26.66
N ALA A 490 1.49 24.16 27.87
CA ALA A 490 1.89 23.45 29.10
C ALA A 490 1.10 22.15 29.37
N ASN A 491 -0.11 22.02 28.82
CA ASN A 491 -1.00 20.88 29.02
C ASN A 491 -1.02 19.91 27.80
N ILE A 492 -0.05 20.00 26.88
CA ILE A 492 -0.04 19.23 25.63
C ILE A 492 -0.11 17.70 25.85
N ILE A 493 0.60 17.16 26.85
CA ILE A 493 0.57 15.72 27.18
C ILE A 493 -0.88 15.27 27.48
N ASP A 494 -1.58 16.05 28.30
CA ASP A 494 -2.90 15.68 28.80
C ASP A 494 -3.95 15.83 27.67
N ARG A 495 -3.79 16.82 26.78
CA ARG A 495 -4.58 16.94 25.53
C ARG A 495 -4.34 15.76 24.58
N LEU A 496 -3.09 15.34 24.39
CA LEU A 496 -2.75 14.18 23.56
C LEU A 496 -3.41 12.90 24.10
N VAL A 497 -3.34 12.66 25.41
CA VAL A 497 -3.98 11.50 26.06
C VAL A 497 -5.51 11.52 25.91
N HIS A 498 -6.15 12.67 26.10
CA HIS A 498 -7.61 12.80 25.88
C HIS A 498 -8.00 12.56 24.41
N SER A 499 -7.13 12.93 23.48
CA SER A 499 -7.33 12.76 22.04
C SER A 499 -7.13 11.31 21.55
N MET A 500 -6.58 10.41 22.37
CA MET A 500 -6.48 8.98 22.07
C MET A 500 -7.83 8.29 22.30
N ALA A 501 -8.26 7.48 21.32
CA ALA A 501 -9.51 6.73 21.33
C ALA A 501 -10.71 7.56 21.85
N PRO A 502 -11.12 8.64 21.15
CA PRO A 502 -12.16 9.55 21.63
C PRO A 502 -13.54 8.88 21.76
N SER A 503 -13.75 7.72 21.13
CA SER A 503 -14.93 6.86 21.25
C SER A 503 -15.01 6.03 22.53
N ILE A 504 -13.97 6.06 23.38
CA ILE A 504 -13.92 5.33 24.66
C ILE A 504 -13.88 6.35 25.80
N TYR A 505 -14.84 6.24 26.73
CA TYR A 505 -14.92 7.06 27.93
C TYR A 505 -13.96 6.57 29.03
N GLY A 506 -13.45 7.49 29.85
CA GLY A 506 -12.53 7.17 30.95
C GLY A 506 -11.23 6.52 30.48
N HIS A 507 -10.75 5.55 31.27
CA HIS A 507 -9.54 4.76 31.01
C HIS A 507 -8.27 5.57 30.67
N GLU A 508 -8.07 6.70 31.36
CA GLU A 508 -6.91 7.59 31.15
C GLU A 508 -5.56 6.87 31.28
N ASP A 509 -5.44 5.90 32.19
CA ASP A 509 -4.22 5.08 32.35
C ASP A 509 -3.91 4.26 31.08
N ILE A 510 -4.94 3.67 30.44
CA ILE A 510 -4.78 2.91 29.18
C ILE A 510 -4.41 3.87 28.05
N LYS A 511 -5.11 5.00 27.94
CA LYS A 511 -4.84 6.02 26.92
C LYS A 511 -3.42 6.59 27.05
N THR A 512 -2.94 6.75 28.29
CA THR A 512 -1.57 7.18 28.59
C THR A 512 -0.55 6.10 28.19
N ALA A 513 -0.76 4.83 28.56
CA ALA A 513 0.13 3.74 28.19
C ALA A 513 0.23 3.55 26.66
N VAL A 514 -0.90 3.63 25.97
CA VAL A 514 -0.98 3.55 24.50
C VAL A 514 -0.31 4.75 23.82
N ALA A 515 -0.51 5.97 24.33
CA ALA A 515 0.21 7.14 23.83
C ALA A 515 1.74 6.97 23.99
N LEU A 516 2.20 6.56 25.17
CA LEU A 516 3.63 6.33 25.44
C LEU A 516 4.24 5.28 24.48
N SER A 517 3.53 4.19 24.17
CA SER A 517 3.99 3.19 23.20
C SER A 517 4.01 3.72 21.76
N LEU A 518 3.01 4.52 21.37
CA LEU A 518 2.95 5.19 20.05
C LEU A 518 4.10 6.20 19.83
N PHE A 519 4.48 6.97 20.85
CA PHE A 519 5.63 7.90 20.76
C PHE A 519 7.00 7.20 20.93
N GLY A 520 7.07 6.19 21.81
CA GLY A 520 8.27 5.37 22.06
C GLY A 520 9.45 6.10 22.73
N GLY A 521 10.37 5.36 23.33
CA GLY A 521 11.64 5.87 23.86
C GLY A 521 12.77 5.87 22.82
N VAL A 522 13.98 6.26 23.22
CA VAL A 522 15.16 6.33 22.34
C VAL A 522 15.94 5.01 22.42
N ALA A 523 16.08 4.31 21.30
CA ALA A 523 16.96 3.15 21.20
C ALA A 523 18.43 3.62 21.24
N LYS A 524 19.25 2.98 22.08
CA LYS A 524 20.63 3.42 22.35
C LYS A 524 21.63 2.31 22.09
N THR A 525 22.71 2.63 21.38
CA THR A 525 23.84 1.71 21.22
C THR A 525 25.02 2.23 22.04
N THR A 526 25.37 1.49 23.09
CA THR A 526 26.50 1.83 23.97
C THR A 526 27.82 1.57 23.24
N LYS A 527 28.91 2.24 23.63
CA LYS A 527 30.24 2.19 22.96
C LYS A 527 30.94 0.81 22.92
N GLY A 528 30.26 -0.27 23.30
CA GLY A 528 30.69 -1.65 23.09
C GLY A 528 29.47 -2.56 22.93
N SER A 529 29.06 -2.82 21.68
CA SER A 529 28.07 -3.80 21.17
C SER A 529 26.64 -3.85 21.77
N HIS A 530 26.42 -3.43 23.01
CA HIS A 530 25.12 -3.55 23.68
C HIS A 530 24.13 -2.51 23.15
N HIS A 531 23.12 -3.01 22.42
CA HIS A 531 21.94 -2.25 22.02
C HIS A 531 20.87 -2.33 23.12
N VAL A 532 20.39 -1.18 23.57
CA VAL A 532 19.30 -1.04 24.55
C VAL A 532 18.06 -0.62 23.80
N ARG A 533 17.01 -1.45 23.85
CA ARG A 533 15.72 -1.21 23.18
C ARG A 533 15.12 0.14 23.59
N GLY A 534 14.56 0.86 22.62
CA GLY A 534 13.82 2.11 22.86
C GLY A 534 12.30 1.93 22.98
N ASP A 535 11.77 0.86 22.38
CA ASP A 535 10.32 0.63 22.31
C ASP A 535 9.71 0.22 23.66
N ILE A 536 8.48 0.68 23.91
CA ILE A 536 7.73 0.47 25.15
C ILE A 536 6.63 -0.57 24.90
N ASN A 537 6.75 -1.72 25.55
CA ASN A 537 5.76 -2.81 25.45
C ASN A 537 4.65 -2.62 26.49
N VAL A 538 3.39 -2.81 26.09
CA VAL A 538 2.20 -2.61 26.93
C VAL A 538 1.34 -3.88 26.95
N LEU A 539 0.92 -4.32 28.14
CA LEU A 539 -0.05 -5.41 28.30
C LEU A 539 -1.36 -4.88 28.88
N LEU A 540 -2.45 -5.06 28.13
CA LEU A 540 -3.82 -4.72 28.51
C LEU A 540 -4.54 -5.98 29.01
N LEU A 541 -4.52 -6.20 30.33
CA LEU A 541 -5.29 -7.27 30.97
C LEU A 541 -6.62 -6.69 31.48
N GLY A 542 -7.72 -7.43 31.32
CA GLY A 542 -8.98 -7.05 31.94
C GLY A 542 -10.15 -7.94 31.54
N ASP A 543 -11.31 -7.70 32.14
CA ASP A 543 -12.53 -8.47 31.89
C ASP A 543 -13.00 -8.36 30.41
N PRO A 544 -13.70 -9.36 29.86
CA PRO A 544 -14.29 -9.26 28.52
C PRO A 544 -15.32 -8.12 28.48
N GLY A 545 -15.46 -7.48 27.32
CA GLY A 545 -16.33 -6.30 27.15
C GLY A 545 -15.68 -4.95 27.47
N THR A 546 -14.53 -4.90 28.15
CA THR A 546 -13.81 -3.67 28.55
C THR A 546 -13.12 -2.90 27.39
N ALA A 547 -13.69 -2.93 26.19
CA ALA A 547 -13.26 -2.22 24.97
C ALA A 547 -11.80 -2.42 24.49
N LYS A 548 -10.98 -3.28 25.13
CA LYS A 548 -9.55 -3.53 24.80
C LYS A 548 -9.27 -3.70 23.30
N SER A 549 -10.02 -4.57 22.61
CA SER A 549 -9.86 -4.82 21.17
C SER A 549 -10.19 -3.59 20.29
N GLN A 550 -11.05 -2.67 20.77
CA GLN A 550 -11.31 -1.41 20.08
C GLN A 550 -10.17 -0.40 20.29
N VAL A 551 -9.46 -0.45 21.43
CA VAL A 551 -8.21 0.30 21.63
C VAL A 551 -7.16 -0.17 20.62
N LEU A 552 -6.98 -1.49 20.45
CA LEU A 552 -6.05 -2.04 19.44
C LEU A 552 -6.42 -1.58 18.02
N LYS A 553 -7.69 -1.70 17.61
CA LYS A 553 -8.18 -1.25 16.29
C LYS A 553 -8.09 0.28 16.08
N TYR A 554 -8.08 1.07 17.15
CA TYR A 554 -7.78 2.50 17.07
C TYR A 554 -6.28 2.75 16.86
N VAL A 555 -5.40 2.02 17.55
CA VAL A 555 -3.94 2.10 17.38
C VAL A 555 -3.50 1.67 15.98
N GLU A 556 -4.07 0.56 15.47
CA GLU A 556 -3.88 0.07 14.10
C GLU A 556 -4.07 1.17 13.05
N LYS A 557 -5.12 1.99 13.23
CA LYS A 557 -5.46 3.12 12.36
C LYS A 557 -4.70 4.41 12.67
N THR A 558 -3.84 4.46 13.69
CA THR A 558 -3.21 5.69 14.19
C THR A 558 -1.68 5.65 14.19
N ALA A 559 -1.09 4.45 14.25
CA ALA A 559 0.33 4.25 14.01
C ALA A 559 0.69 4.44 12.51
N HIS A 560 1.92 4.87 12.25
CA HIS A 560 2.51 4.97 10.90
C HIS A 560 2.77 3.59 10.27
N ARG A 561 3.04 2.58 11.09
CA ARG A 561 3.24 1.17 10.69
C ARG A 561 2.74 0.27 11.82
N ALA A 562 1.63 -0.41 11.59
CA ALA A 562 1.10 -1.41 12.50
C ALA A 562 0.80 -2.73 11.76
N VAL A 563 0.92 -3.84 12.50
CA VAL A 563 0.43 -5.16 12.06
C VAL A 563 -0.44 -5.72 13.17
N PHE A 564 -1.67 -6.11 12.83
CA PHE A 564 -2.60 -6.73 13.75
C PHE A 564 -2.54 -8.26 13.66
N ALA A 565 -2.49 -8.91 14.82
CA ALA A 565 -2.46 -10.36 14.97
C ALA A 565 -3.41 -10.79 16.09
N THR A 566 -3.99 -12.00 15.97
CA THR A 566 -4.79 -12.65 17.02
C THR A 566 -4.05 -13.88 17.52
N GLY A 567 -3.99 -14.07 18.84
CA GLY A 567 -3.20 -15.12 19.49
C GLY A 567 -3.51 -16.55 19.04
N GLN A 568 -4.70 -16.81 18.49
CA GLN A 568 -5.05 -18.13 17.93
C GLN A 568 -4.60 -18.31 16.47
N GLY A 569 -4.55 -17.24 15.67
CA GLY A 569 -4.07 -17.29 14.28
C GLY A 569 -2.56 -17.01 14.13
N ALA A 570 -1.95 -16.43 15.15
CA ALA A 570 -0.57 -15.96 15.17
C ALA A 570 0.44 -17.06 15.52
N SER A 571 0.54 -18.08 14.67
CA SER A 571 1.58 -19.11 14.79
C SER A 571 3.00 -18.51 14.78
N ALA A 572 3.96 -19.20 15.40
CA ALA A 572 5.37 -18.82 15.44
C ALA A 572 5.93 -18.47 14.05
N VAL A 573 5.52 -19.23 13.02
CA VAL A 573 5.92 -19.04 11.62
C VAL A 573 5.34 -17.74 11.05
N GLY A 574 4.07 -17.45 11.33
CA GLY A 574 3.40 -16.21 10.92
C GLY A 574 3.86 -14.97 11.69
N LEU A 575 4.35 -15.12 12.92
CA LEU A 575 4.89 -14.03 13.73
C LEU A 575 6.34 -13.69 13.42
N THR A 576 7.20 -14.69 13.27
CA THR A 576 8.65 -14.50 13.11
C THR A 576 9.04 -14.31 11.65
N ALA A 577 9.38 -15.40 10.95
CA ALA A 577 9.43 -15.48 9.51
C ALA A 577 9.42 -16.94 9.05
N SER A 578 8.97 -17.18 7.82
CA SER A 578 8.96 -18.49 7.16
C SER A 578 10.15 -18.62 6.20
N VAL A 579 10.54 -19.85 5.88
CA VAL A 579 11.32 -20.14 4.68
C VAL A 579 10.42 -20.93 3.74
N ARG A 580 10.18 -20.39 2.55
CA ARG A 580 9.28 -20.94 1.53
C ARG A 580 10.11 -21.29 0.30
N ARG A 581 9.68 -22.29 -0.48
CA ARG A 581 10.25 -22.56 -1.80
C ARG A 581 9.40 -21.86 -2.86
N ASP A 582 10.00 -21.04 -3.72
CA ASP A 582 9.26 -20.46 -4.85
C ASP A 582 8.97 -21.55 -5.88
N PRO A 583 7.70 -21.73 -6.33
CA PRO A 583 7.35 -22.76 -7.30
C PRO A 583 7.94 -22.53 -8.71
N LEU A 584 8.36 -21.30 -9.06
CA LEU A 584 8.89 -20.96 -10.39
C LEU A 584 10.41 -21.10 -10.44
N THR A 585 11.15 -20.46 -9.52
CA THR A 585 12.62 -20.51 -9.49
C THR A 585 13.16 -21.71 -8.73
N SER A 586 12.30 -22.43 -7.99
CA SER A 586 12.66 -23.53 -7.07
C SER A 586 13.59 -23.16 -5.91
N GLU A 587 13.91 -21.88 -5.73
CA GLU A 587 14.81 -21.40 -4.69
C GLU A 587 14.12 -21.26 -3.32
N TRP A 588 14.90 -21.29 -2.23
CA TRP A 588 14.40 -21.03 -0.88
C TRP A 588 14.42 -19.52 -0.62
N THR A 589 13.23 -18.93 -0.52
CA THR A 589 13.01 -17.52 -0.18
C THR A 589 12.55 -17.39 1.28
N LEU A 590 12.76 -16.22 1.88
CA LEU A 590 12.43 -15.95 3.28
C LEU A 590 11.28 -14.93 3.34
N GLU A 591 10.11 -15.37 3.82
CA GLU A 591 8.92 -14.52 3.98
C GLU A 591 8.86 -13.99 5.42
N GLY A 592 8.98 -12.67 5.59
CA GLY A 592 8.89 -12.01 6.89
C GLY A 592 7.51 -12.16 7.53
N GLY A 593 7.47 -12.61 8.79
CA GLY A 593 6.25 -12.64 9.60
C GLY A 593 5.93 -11.29 10.23
N ALA A 594 4.84 -11.23 10.99
CA ALA A 594 4.24 -10.00 11.53
C ALA A 594 5.24 -9.08 12.27
N LEU A 595 6.18 -9.64 13.04
CA LEU A 595 7.17 -8.84 13.80
C LEU A 595 8.21 -8.17 12.89
N VAL A 596 8.61 -8.83 11.79
CA VAL A 596 9.50 -8.27 10.77
C VAL A 596 8.74 -7.28 9.87
N LEU A 597 7.48 -7.59 9.57
CA LEU A 597 6.54 -6.68 8.89
C LEU A 597 6.15 -5.47 9.77
N ALA A 598 6.46 -5.46 11.06
CA ALA A 598 6.24 -4.35 12.01
C ALA A 598 7.52 -3.59 12.44
N ASP A 599 8.70 -3.81 11.84
CA ASP A 599 9.94 -3.13 12.26
C ASP A 599 9.85 -1.59 12.22
N ARG A 600 10.35 -0.93 13.26
CA ARG A 600 10.16 0.50 13.61
C ARG A 600 8.70 0.94 13.81
N GLY A 601 7.76 0.01 13.87
CA GLY A 601 6.32 0.21 14.08
C GLY A 601 5.81 -0.38 15.39
N THR A 602 4.52 -0.71 15.42
CA THR A 602 3.86 -1.37 16.57
C THR A 602 3.22 -2.69 16.15
N CYS A 603 3.53 -3.78 16.84
CA CYS A 603 2.84 -5.06 16.68
C CYS A 603 1.69 -5.14 17.68
N LEU A 604 0.48 -5.45 17.20
CA LEU A 604 -0.74 -5.49 18.00
C LEU A 604 -1.19 -6.96 18.10
N ILE A 605 -1.29 -7.48 19.32
CA ILE A 605 -1.66 -8.89 19.56
C ILE A 605 -2.90 -8.94 20.45
N ASP A 606 -4.05 -9.30 19.89
CA ASP A 606 -5.25 -9.60 20.68
C ASP A 606 -5.27 -11.07 21.13
N GLU A 607 -6.00 -11.36 22.21
CA GLU A 607 -6.12 -12.70 22.83
C GLU A 607 -4.76 -13.39 23.11
N PHE A 608 -3.80 -12.62 23.62
CA PHE A 608 -2.42 -13.07 23.91
C PHE A 608 -2.36 -14.23 24.92
N ASP A 609 -3.38 -14.39 25.76
CA ASP A 609 -3.56 -15.55 26.64
C ASP A 609 -3.73 -16.88 25.89
N LYS A 610 -4.34 -16.89 24.69
CA LYS A 610 -4.63 -18.11 23.91
C LYS A 610 -3.46 -18.61 23.03
N MET A 611 -2.31 -17.93 23.04
CA MET A 611 -1.14 -18.30 22.24
C MET A 611 -0.51 -19.63 22.67
N ASN A 612 0.01 -20.42 21.73
CA ASN A 612 0.72 -21.66 22.02
C ASN A 612 2.12 -21.37 22.60
N ASP A 613 2.66 -22.28 23.41
CA ASP A 613 3.97 -22.07 24.05
C ASP A 613 5.16 -22.01 23.06
N GLN A 614 5.04 -22.62 21.86
CA GLN A 614 6.02 -22.49 20.78
C GLN A 614 6.06 -21.07 20.17
N ASP A 615 4.93 -20.38 20.18
CA ASP A 615 4.79 -19.01 19.68
C ASP A 615 5.36 -18.04 20.72
N ARG A 616 5.13 -18.33 22.01
CA ARG A 616 5.64 -17.56 23.16
C ARG A 616 7.18 -17.60 23.27
N THR A 617 7.83 -18.75 23.04
CA THR A 617 9.31 -18.82 23.01
C THR A 617 9.89 -18.02 21.84
N SER A 618 9.20 -17.98 20.70
CA SER A 618 9.60 -17.19 19.53
C SER A 618 9.52 -15.68 19.79
N ILE A 619 8.50 -15.21 20.54
CA ILE A 619 8.36 -13.81 20.96
C ILE A 619 9.46 -13.40 21.96
N HIS A 620 9.98 -14.31 22.79
CA HIS A 620 11.00 -13.99 23.80
C HIS A 620 12.30 -13.43 23.23
N GLU A 621 12.72 -13.88 22.05
CA GLU A 621 13.93 -13.40 21.37
C GLU A 621 13.70 -11.95 20.86
N ALA A 622 12.61 -11.74 20.13
CA ALA A 622 12.22 -10.44 19.58
C ALA A 622 12.01 -9.37 20.66
N MET A 623 11.34 -9.70 21.78
CA MET A 623 11.13 -8.74 22.88
C MET A 623 12.41 -8.34 23.61
N GLU A 624 13.43 -9.20 23.64
CA GLU A 624 14.66 -8.95 24.39
C GLU A 624 15.73 -8.28 23.51
N GLN A 625 15.99 -8.85 22.32
CA GLN A 625 17.11 -8.48 21.45
C GLN A 625 16.67 -7.58 20.28
N GLN A 626 15.37 -7.48 20.01
CA GLN A 626 14.80 -6.84 18.81
C GLN A 626 15.33 -7.42 17.48
N THR A 627 15.74 -8.69 17.54
CA THR A 627 16.20 -9.52 16.42
C THR A 627 15.55 -10.89 16.48
N ILE A 628 15.53 -11.58 15.34
CA ILE A 628 15.03 -12.94 15.17
C ILE A 628 16.08 -13.73 14.38
N SER A 629 16.65 -14.76 14.98
CA SER A 629 17.61 -15.66 14.34
C SER A 629 16.92 -16.83 13.64
N ILE A 630 17.34 -17.12 12.41
CA ILE A 630 16.73 -18.15 11.57
C ILE A 630 17.84 -19.00 10.96
N SER A 631 17.80 -20.29 11.25
CA SER A 631 18.71 -21.32 10.73
C SER A 631 17.88 -22.47 10.17
N LYS A 632 17.30 -22.28 8.96
CA LYS A 632 16.37 -23.23 8.31
C LYS A 632 16.69 -23.34 6.82
N ALA A 633 16.56 -24.56 6.26
CA ALA A 633 16.80 -24.88 4.84
C ALA A 633 18.15 -24.37 4.26
N GLY A 634 19.21 -24.33 5.09
CA GLY A 634 20.53 -23.82 4.70
C GLY A 634 20.69 -22.29 4.79
N ILE A 635 19.61 -21.55 5.03
CA ILE A 635 19.65 -20.10 5.28
C ILE A 635 19.92 -19.88 6.77
N VAL A 636 21.06 -19.27 7.09
CA VAL A 636 21.44 -18.83 8.44
C VAL A 636 21.52 -17.30 8.42
N THR A 637 20.50 -16.63 8.96
CA THR A 637 20.36 -15.17 8.94
C THR A 637 19.74 -14.64 10.23
N THR A 638 19.96 -13.35 10.51
CA THR A 638 19.33 -12.63 11.62
C THR A 638 18.54 -11.43 11.06
N LEU A 639 17.24 -11.40 11.35
CA LEU A 639 16.35 -10.32 10.93
C LEU A 639 16.15 -9.32 12.07
N GLN A 640 15.91 -8.05 11.74
CA GLN A 640 15.58 -7.00 12.71
C GLN A 640 14.06 -6.92 12.89
N ALA A 641 13.62 -6.81 14.14
CA ALA A 641 12.22 -6.82 14.56
C ALA A 641 11.98 -5.79 15.67
N ARG A 642 12.42 -4.53 15.46
CA ARG A 642 12.31 -3.45 16.45
C ARG A 642 10.89 -2.90 16.47
N CYS A 643 9.99 -3.56 17.19
CA CYS A 643 8.61 -3.14 17.31
C CYS A 643 8.22 -2.96 18.79
N GLY A 644 7.35 -1.98 19.06
CA GLY A 644 6.62 -1.92 20.32
C GLY A 644 5.47 -2.91 20.27
N ILE A 645 5.39 -3.83 21.24
CA ILE A 645 4.30 -4.80 21.32
C ILE A 645 3.22 -4.25 22.26
N ILE A 646 1.99 -4.12 21.73
CA ILE A 646 0.80 -3.84 22.52
C ILE A 646 -0.08 -5.09 22.48
N ALA A 647 -0.12 -5.81 23.59
CA ALA A 647 -0.87 -7.04 23.73
C ALA A 647 -2.15 -6.82 24.55
N ALA A 648 -3.26 -7.43 24.15
CA ALA A 648 -4.45 -7.58 24.98
C ALA A 648 -4.60 -9.04 25.43
N ALA A 649 -4.97 -9.22 26.70
CA ALA A 649 -5.16 -10.54 27.30
C ALA A 649 -6.42 -10.57 28.19
N ASN A 650 -6.97 -11.75 28.37
CA ASN A 650 -8.09 -12.03 29.28
C ASN A 650 -7.58 -12.74 30.56
N PRO A 651 -8.23 -12.51 31.72
CA PRO A 651 -7.94 -13.26 32.94
C PRO A 651 -8.49 -14.70 32.85
N LEU A 652 -7.81 -15.62 33.53
CA LEU A 652 -8.28 -17.00 33.70
C LEU A 652 -9.67 -17.01 34.37
N GLY A 653 -10.59 -17.81 33.83
CA GLY A 653 -11.99 -17.85 34.27
C GLY A 653 -12.84 -16.65 33.82
N GLY A 654 -12.31 -15.75 32.99
CA GLY A 654 -13.09 -14.67 32.36
C GLY A 654 -13.45 -13.48 33.25
N ARG A 655 -13.06 -13.46 34.54
CA ARG A 655 -13.13 -12.28 35.42
C ARG A 655 -11.87 -12.13 36.28
N TYR A 656 -11.39 -10.89 36.47
CA TYR A 656 -10.13 -10.61 37.18
C TYR A 656 -10.27 -10.73 38.71
N ASN A 657 -9.90 -11.89 39.28
CA ASN A 657 -9.94 -12.10 40.72
C ASN A 657 -8.88 -11.27 41.46
N SER A 658 -9.31 -10.17 42.05
CA SER A 658 -8.45 -9.19 42.73
C SER A 658 -7.90 -9.63 44.11
N THR A 659 -8.18 -10.87 44.55
CA THR A 659 -7.60 -11.46 45.79
C THR A 659 -6.33 -12.28 45.50
N ILE A 660 -6.22 -12.84 44.30
CA ILE A 660 -5.14 -13.69 43.81
C ILE A 660 -4.00 -12.79 43.26
N PRO A 661 -2.70 -13.19 43.37
CA PRO A 661 -1.61 -12.44 42.73
C PRO A 661 -1.74 -12.44 41.20
N PHE A 662 -1.35 -11.34 40.55
CA PHE A 662 -1.40 -11.15 39.11
C PHE A 662 -0.90 -12.36 38.29
N ALA A 663 0.24 -12.94 38.66
CA ALA A 663 0.87 -14.08 37.97
C ALA A 663 0.07 -15.40 38.04
N ALA A 664 -0.95 -15.51 38.90
CA ALA A 664 -1.87 -16.64 38.95
C ALA A 664 -3.27 -16.33 38.35
N ASN A 665 -3.53 -15.07 37.99
CA ASN A 665 -4.74 -14.67 37.25
C ASN A 665 -4.58 -14.80 35.72
N VAL A 666 -3.37 -15.08 35.21
CA VAL A 666 -3.06 -15.16 33.77
C VAL A 666 -2.08 -16.31 33.52
N GLN A 667 -2.27 -17.08 32.46
CA GLN A 667 -1.39 -18.19 32.07
C GLN A 667 -0.14 -17.68 31.31
N LEU A 668 0.61 -16.74 31.92
CA LEU A 668 1.83 -16.17 31.37
C LEU A 668 3.01 -16.41 32.32
N THR A 669 4.16 -16.77 31.77
CA THR A 669 5.37 -17.01 32.55
C THR A 669 6.04 -15.71 32.98
N GLU A 670 6.69 -15.71 34.15
CA GLU A 670 7.41 -14.53 34.68
C GLU A 670 8.42 -13.89 33.69
N PRO A 671 9.14 -14.65 32.83
CA PRO A 671 9.98 -14.06 31.79
C PRO A 671 9.22 -13.29 30.71
N ILE A 672 7.94 -13.58 30.44
CA ILE A 672 7.10 -12.77 29.53
C ILE A 672 6.77 -11.45 30.23
N LEU A 673 6.25 -11.53 31.46
CA LEU A 673 5.82 -10.36 32.24
C LEU A 673 6.97 -9.38 32.47
N SER A 674 8.20 -9.87 32.65
CA SER A 674 9.42 -9.06 32.80
C SER A 674 9.76 -8.14 31.61
N ARG A 675 9.14 -8.36 30.45
CA ARG A 675 9.45 -7.68 29.18
C ARG A 675 8.36 -6.69 28.76
N PHE A 676 7.24 -6.64 29.46
CA PHE A 676 6.26 -5.58 29.35
C PHE A 676 6.66 -4.43 30.29
N ASP A 677 6.75 -3.22 29.73
CA ASP A 677 7.20 -2.02 30.46
C ASP A 677 6.04 -1.34 31.20
N ILE A 678 4.79 -1.55 30.74
CA ILE A 678 3.56 -1.09 31.40
C ILE A 678 2.52 -2.23 31.44
N LEU A 679 1.94 -2.46 32.62
CA LEU A 679 0.85 -3.41 32.85
C LEU A 679 -0.44 -2.65 33.21
N CYS A 680 -1.44 -2.66 32.33
CA CYS A 680 -2.75 -2.07 32.59
C CYS A 680 -3.72 -3.17 33.02
N VAL A 681 -4.29 -3.06 34.22
CA VAL A 681 -5.33 -3.98 34.73
C VAL A 681 -6.67 -3.27 34.77
N VAL A 682 -7.49 -3.50 33.74
CA VAL A 682 -8.89 -3.05 33.70
C VAL A 682 -9.74 -3.97 34.56
N ARG A 683 -10.67 -3.39 35.32
CA ARG A 683 -11.59 -4.12 36.21
C ARG A 683 -12.99 -3.57 35.99
N ASP A 684 -13.95 -4.45 35.73
CA ASP A 684 -15.38 -4.14 35.65
C ASP A 684 -15.94 -3.93 37.08
N THR A 685 -16.00 -2.67 37.52
CA THR A 685 -16.53 -2.28 38.84
C THR A 685 -17.75 -1.40 38.69
N VAL A 686 -18.93 -1.96 38.97
CA VAL A 686 -20.22 -1.26 38.95
C VAL A 686 -20.21 -0.08 39.93
N GLU A 687 -20.24 1.15 39.40
CA GLU A 687 -20.51 2.36 40.17
C GLU A 687 -21.58 3.19 39.44
N PRO A 688 -22.81 3.33 39.99
CA PRO A 688 -23.92 3.99 39.30
C PRO A 688 -23.62 5.40 38.79
N SER A 689 -22.67 6.12 39.41
CA SER A 689 -22.28 7.46 38.96
C SER A 689 -21.40 7.43 37.70
N GLU A 690 -20.54 6.42 37.54
CA GLU A 690 -19.70 6.24 36.36
C GLU A 690 -20.50 5.56 35.24
N ASP A 691 -21.34 4.57 35.59
CA ASP A 691 -22.23 3.87 34.67
C ASP A 691 -23.21 4.83 33.97
N GLU A 692 -23.81 5.78 34.70
CA GLU A 692 -24.71 6.78 34.11
C GLU A 692 -23.98 7.74 33.15
N ARG A 693 -22.72 8.09 33.45
CA ARG A 693 -21.87 8.92 32.57
C ARG A 693 -21.43 8.15 31.33
N LEU A 694 -21.06 6.88 31.49
CA LEU A 694 -20.71 5.97 30.41
C LEU A 694 -21.92 5.73 29.48
N ALA A 695 -23.11 5.47 30.04
CA ALA A 695 -24.34 5.26 29.27
C ALA A 695 -24.73 6.49 28.44
N ARG A 696 -24.74 7.68 29.05
CA ARG A 696 -24.95 8.95 28.32
C ARG A 696 -23.93 9.14 27.19
N PHE A 697 -22.66 8.82 27.46
CA PHE A 697 -21.59 8.93 26.47
C PHE A 697 -21.79 7.95 25.30
N ILE A 698 -22.12 6.68 25.57
CA ILE A 698 -22.36 5.64 24.55
C ILE A 698 -23.56 6.03 23.68
N VAL A 699 -24.71 6.40 24.27
CA VAL A 699 -25.90 6.85 23.52
C VAL A 699 -25.55 8.06 22.65
N GLY A 700 -24.87 9.06 23.21
CA GLY A 700 -24.37 10.23 22.47
C GLY A 700 -23.29 9.91 21.44
N SER A 701 -22.65 8.74 21.47
CA SER A 701 -21.72 8.27 20.44
C SER A 701 -22.46 7.55 19.31
N HIS A 702 -23.40 6.66 19.64
CA HIS A 702 -24.22 5.94 18.65
C HIS A 702 -25.08 6.90 17.83
N GLY A 703 -25.68 7.93 18.43
CA GLY A 703 -26.43 8.96 17.68
C GLY A 703 -25.57 9.68 16.63
N ARG A 704 -24.34 10.06 16.99
CA ARG A 704 -23.36 10.66 16.06
C ARG A 704 -22.75 9.69 15.06
N SER A 705 -22.85 8.39 15.30
CA SER A 705 -22.32 7.32 14.43
C SER A 705 -23.38 6.75 13.49
N HIS A 706 -24.61 7.27 13.52
CA HIS A 706 -25.68 6.82 12.63
C HIS A 706 -25.47 7.38 11.21
N PRO A 707 -25.46 6.54 10.15
CA PRO A 707 -25.03 6.96 8.81
C PRO A 707 -25.87 8.10 8.21
N LEU A 708 -27.18 8.16 8.51
CA LEU A 708 -28.04 9.26 8.06
C LEU A 708 -27.66 10.60 8.72
N SER A 709 -27.18 10.60 9.98
CA SER A 709 -26.82 11.83 10.69
C SER A 709 -25.58 12.53 10.11
N SER A 710 -24.76 11.82 9.31
CA SER A 710 -23.64 12.41 8.58
C SER A 710 -24.01 13.01 7.21
N ALA A 711 -25.26 12.83 6.75
CA ALA A 711 -25.69 13.32 5.43
C ALA A 711 -26.31 14.73 5.47
N GLU A 712 -26.92 15.14 6.58
CA GLU A 712 -27.77 16.34 6.66
C GLU A 712 -27.02 17.68 6.86
N THR A 713 -25.68 17.68 6.86
CA THR A 713 -24.85 18.89 6.87
C THR A 713 -23.79 18.82 5.78
N PRO A 714 -24.11 19.32 4.56
CA PRO A 714 -23.73 20.70 4.27
C PRO A 714 -24.71 21.44 3.32
N ALA A 715 -25.79 22.05 3.85
CA ALA A 715 -26.71 22.88 3.02
C ALA A 715 -27.34 24.11 3.71
N ALA A 716 -27.29 24.23 5.04
CA ALA A 716 -28.16 25.13 5.81
C ALA A 716 -27.71 26.62 5.89
N ILE A 717 -27.25 27.23 4.78
CA ILE A 717 -26.95 28.69 4.72
C ILE A 717 -27.37 29.31 3.37
N ALA A 718 -28.66 29.24 2.99
CA ALA A 718 -29.34 30.20 2.09
C ALA A 718 -30.82 29.88 1.81
N ALA A 719 -31.75 30.26 2.69
CA ALA A 719 -33.18 30.47 2.36
C ALA A 719 -33.90 31.29 3.43
N GLY A 720 -34.99 31.97 3.06
CA GLY A 720 -35.91 32.65 3.98
C GLY A 720 -37.03 31.72 4.50
N PRO A 721 -37.86 32.19 5.45
CA PRO A 721 -38.82 31.35 6.18
C PRO A 721 -40.20 31.27 5.50
N ASP A 722 -40.82 30.09 5.55
CA ASP A 722 -42.26 29.96 5.84
C ASP A 722 -42.65 28.51 6.23
N SER A 723 -43.87 28.32 6.74
CA SER A 723 -44.52 27.05 7.14
C SER A 723 -43.99 26.29 8.39
N MET A 724 -44.74 26.50 9.49
CA MET A 724 -45.28 25.55 10.49
C MET A 724 -45.36 24.07 10.03
N GLU A 725 -45.39 23.03 10.88
CA GLU A 725 -45.36 22.91 12.37
C GLU A 725 -45.13 21.42 12.74
N VAL A 726 -44.31 21.12 13.77
CA VAL A 726 -44.63 20.17 14.87
C VAL A 726 -43.77 20.57 16.07
N GLU A 727 -44.39 21.04 17.16
CA GLU A 727 -43.68 21.25 18.42
C GLU A 727 -43.61 19.96 19.25
N HIS A 728 -42.47 19.71 19.92
CA HIS A 728 -42.52 19.15 21.28
C HIS A 728 -41.28 19.52 22.11
N ALA A 729 -41.54 20.18 23.24
CA ALA A 729 -40.67 20.27 24.43
C ALA A 729 -39.28 20.92 24.26
N SER A 730 -39.25 22.17 23.79
CA SER A 730 -38.12 23.07 24.06
C SER A 730 -38.05 23.43 25.55
N VAL A 731 -37.09 22.87 26.28
CA VAL A 731 -36.69 23.41 27.59
C VAL A 731 -35.96 24.74 27.35
N PRO A 732 -36.38 25.86 27.97
CA PRO A 732 -35.88 27.18 27.59
C PRO A 732 -34.40 27.35 27.89
N ALA A 733 -33.65 27.85 26.89
CA ALA A 733 -32.22 28.14 26.99
C ALA A 733 -31.93 29.43 27.80
N GLY A 734 -32.31 29.43 29.08
CA GLY A 734 -32.03 30.51 30.02
C GLY A 734 -30.58 30.53 30.51
N GLU A 735 -29.87 31.61 30.22
CA GLU A 735 -28.70 32.18 30.94
C GLU A 735 -27.68 31.21 31.59
N SER A 736 -27.40 30.06 30.96
CA SER A 736 -26.41 29.08 31.45
C SER A 736 -24.95 29.45 31.10
N GLY A 737 -24.66 30.75 31.01
CA GLY A 737 -23.30 31.26 30.87
C GLY A 737 -22.51 31.08 32.17
N ARG A 738 -21.30 30.49 32.07
CA ARG A 738 -20.36 30.17 33.18
C ARG A 738 -20.64 28.89 33.99
N GLN A 739 -20.78 27.71 33.36
CA GLN A 739 -20.14 26.48 33.90
C GLN A 739 -20.07 25.23 32.97
N GLN A 740 -19.91 25.38 31.66
CA GLN A 740 -19.22 24.32 30.92
C GLN A 740 -17.74 24.30 31.37
N GLN A 741 -17.37 23.32 32.19
CA GLN A 741 -15.97 23.05 32.51
C GLN A 741 -15.23 22.78 31.20
N GLN A 742 -14.00 23.31 31.10
CA GLN A 742 -13.20 23.25 29.89
C GLN A 742 -12.81 21.79 29.59
N LYS A 743 -13.61 21.10 28.77
CA LYS A 743 -13.11 19.93 28.04
C LYS A 743 -11.87 20.39 27.26
N PRO A 744 -10.71 19.73 27.40
CA PRO A 744 -9.55 20.05 26.58
C PRO A 744 -9.94 19.86 25.11
N ALA A 745 -9.75 20.90 24.29
CA ALA A 745 -10.14 20.85 22.88
C ALA A 745 -9.44 19.68 22.19
N GLU A 746 -10.24 18.74 21.69
CA GLU A 746 -9.79 17.49 21.08
C GLU A 746 -8.94 17.79 19.83
N ILE A 747 -7.85 17.04 19.62
CA ILE A 747 -6.93 17.31 18.50
C ILE A 747 -7.46 16.58 17.25
N PRO A 748 -7.55 17.24 16.07
CA PRO A 748 -7.95 16.56 14.84
C PRO A 748 -7.09 15.33 14.57
N GLN A 749 -7.71 14.18 14.32
CA GLN A 749 -7.01 12.89 14.25
C GLN A 749 -5.94 12.84 13.16
N ALA A 750 -6.12 13.55 12.03
CA ALA A 750 -5.09 13.70 11.01
C ALA A 750 -3.85 14.44 11.54
N LEU A 751 -4.04 15.53 12.29
CA LEU A 751 -2.95 16.31 12.90
C LEU A 751 -2.26 15.52 14.03
N LEU A 752 -3.01 14.71 14.79
CA LEU A 752 -2.45 13.81 15.80
C LEU A 752 -1.49 12.77 15.17
N ARG A 753 -1.85 12.18 14.03
CA ARG A 753 -0.95 11.25 13.28
C ARG A 753 0.32 11.95 12.81
N LYS A 754 0.19 13.13 12.16
CA LYS A 754 1.33 13.96 11.75
C LYS A 754 2.25 14.29 12.95
N TYR A 755 1.67 14.62 14.10
CA TYR A 755 2.40 14.93 15.34
C TYR A 755 3.20 13.72 15.87
N ILE A 756 2.63 12.52 15.87
CA ILE A 756 3.32 11.28 16.29
C ILE A 756 4.50 10.98 15.36
N LEU A 757 4.30 11.06 14.05
CA LEU A 757 5.37 10.84 13.07
C LEU A 757 6.51 11.85 13.24
N PHE A 758 6.17 13.15 13.31
CA PHE A 758 7.14 14.22 13.54
C PHE A 758 7.96 14.02 14.82
N ALA A 759 7.31 13.61 15.92
CA ALA A 759 7.97 13.33 17.19
C ALA A 759 8.90 12.11 17.14
N ARG A 760 8.53 11.04 16.41
CA ARG A 760 9.37 9.84 16.25
C ARG A 760 10.61 10.12 15.40
N GLU A 761 10.47 10.90 14.34
CA GLU A 761 11.56 11.19 13.39
C GLU A 761 12.52 12.28 13.89
N ARG A 762 12.01 13.44 14.31
CA ARG A 762 12.85 14.62 14.57
C ARG A 762 13.29 14.75 16.04
N CYS A 763 12.58 14.16 17.00
CA CYS A 763 12.91 14.28 18.43
C CYS A 763 13.65 13.05 18.98
N SER A 764 14.95 13.23 19.23
CA SER A 764 15.80 12.30 19.99
C SER A 764 16.18 12.91 21.35
N PRO A 765 15.29 12.79 22.37
CA PRO A 765 15.53 13.42 23.67
C PRO A 765 16.78 12.87 24.36
N LYS A 766 17.48 13.77 25.05
CA LYS A 766 18.71 13.51 25.80
C LYS A 766 18.43 13.62 27.30
N LEU A 767 19.05 12.72 28.06
CA LEU A 767 18.99 12.70 29.51
C LEU A 767 20.16 13.53 30.06
N TYR A 768 19.86 14.66 30.69
CA TYR A 768 20.82 15.49 31.41
C TYR A 768 20.23 15.80 32.79
N HIS A 769 21.07 15.75 33.84
CA HIS A 769 20.67 16.02 35.23
C HIS A 769 19.45 15.21 35.70
N MET A 770 19.47 13.88 35.52
CA MET A 770 18.51 13.00 36.18
C MET A 770 18.77 12.95 37.68
N ASP A 771 17.70 12.93 38.49
CA ASP A 771 17.77 12.60 39.92
C ASP A 771 18.03 11.08 40.09
N GLU A 772 19.24 10.61 39.80
CA GLU A 772 19.62 9.19 39.89
C GLU A 772 19.28 8.60 41.27
N ASP A 773 19.55 9.38 42.32
CA ASP A 773 19.21 9.10 43.72
C ASP A 773 17.70 8.84 43.94
N LYS A 774 16.82 9.55 43.22
CA LYS A 774 15.37 9.43 43.35
C LYS A 774 14.87 8.14 42.70
N VAL A 775 15.39 7.80 41.53
CA VAL A 775 15.11 6.55 40.81
C VAL A 775 15.67 5.34 41.57
N ALA A 776 16.89 5.45 42.11
CA ALA A 776 17.51 4.39 42.90
C ALA A 776 16.73 4.09 44.20
N ARG A 777 16.30 5.13 44.93
CA ARG A 777 15.46 4.99 46.14
C ARG A 777 14.10 4.37 45.82
N LEU A 778 13.45 4.81 44.72
CA LEU A 778 12.20 4.22 44.24
C LEU A 778 12.36 2.72 43.94
N PHE A 779 13.39 2.36 43.16
CA PHE A 779 13.66 0.96 42.79
C PHE A 779 13.91 0.08 44.03
N ALA A 780 14.64 0.58 45.02
CA ALA A 780 14.88 -0.10 46.29
C ALA A 780 13.59 -0.28 47.12
N ASP A 781 12.75 0.76 47.22
CA ASP A 781 11.45 0.69 47.90
C ASP A 781 10.50 -0.32 47.22
N MET A 782 10.35 -0.21 45.89
CA MET A 782 9.51 -1.11 45.09
C MET A 782 9.97 -2.57 45.23
N ARG A 783 11.28 -2.84 45.13
CA ARG A 783 11.80 -4.21 45.25
C ARG A 783 11.61 -4.80 46.66
N ARG A 784 11.77 -3.98 47.71
CA ARG A 784 11.48 -4.38 49.11
C ARG A 784 10.01 -4.77 49.30
N GLU A 785 9.10 -3.98 48.74
CA GLU A 785 7.66 -4.16 48.94
C GLU A 785 7.06 -5.26 48.05
N SER A 786 7.63 -5.53 46.86
CA SER A 786 7.31 -6.73 46.08
C SER A 786 7.63 -8.02 46.83
N LEU A 787 8.82 -8.11 47.45
CA LEU A 787 9.23 -9.29 48.22
C LEU A 787 8.29 -9.55 49.41
N ALA A 788 7.90 -8.50 50.14
CA ALA A 788 6.96 -8.62 51.26
C ALA A 788 5.53 -9.01 50.84
N THR A 789 5.12 -8.70 49.61
CA THR A 789 3.75 -8.92 49.11
C THR A 789 3.57 -10.31 48.46
N GLY A 790 4.66 -11.00 48.13
CA GLY A 790 4.65 -12.12 47.19
C GLY A 790 4.14 -11.67 45.82
N ALA A 791 4.66 -10.51 45.36
CA ALA A 791 4.34 -9.90 44.08
C ALA A 791 5.26 -10.41 42.97
N TYR A 792 4.88 -10.15 41.72
CA TYR A 792 5.75 -10.34 40.56
C TYR A 792 7.12 -9.63 40.78
N PRO A 793 8.27 -10.32 40.64
CA PRO A 793 9.58 -9.78 41.00
C PRO A 793 10.04 -8.62 40.10
N ILE A 794 10.43 -7.52 40.73
CA ILE A 794 10.89 -6.32 40.02
C ILE A 794 12.35 -6.48 39.56
N THR A 795 12.55 -6.40 38.25
CA THR A 795 13.87 -6.54 37.59
C THR A 795 14.39 -5.18 37.10
N VAL A 796 15.67 -5.15 36.67
CA VAL A 796 16.31 -3.93 36.11
C VAL A 796 15.57 -3.41 34.87
N ARG A 797 14.87 -4.28 34.12
CA ARG A 797 14.06 -3.88 32.95
C ARG A 797 12.99 -2.83 33.30
N HIS A 798 12.45 -2.85 34.53
CA HIS A 798 11.49 -1.82 34.97
C HIS A 798 12.15 -0.46 35.28
N LEU A 799 13.44 -0.44 35.65
CA LEU A 799 14.20 0.80 35.78
C LEU A 799 14.45 1.40 34.39
N GLU A 800 14.84 0.57 33.42
CA GLU A 800 14.92 0.99 32.02
C GLU A 800 13.57 1.45 31.45
N ALA A 801 12.45 0.82 31.84
CA ALA A 801 11.11 1.24 31.47
C ALA A 801 10.79 2.67 31.93
N ILE A 802 11.12 3.04 33.18
CA ILE A 802 10.97 4.43 33.67
C ILE A 802 11.75 5.40 32.79
N ILE A 803 12.97 5.02 32.36
CA ILE A 803 13.80 5.84 31.47
C ILE A 803 13.11 6.00 30.10
N ARG A 804 12.70 4.91 29.44
CA ARG A 804 11.98 4.96 28.15
C ARG A 804 10.70 5.80 28.22
N ILE A 805 9.92 5.64 29.30
CA ILE A 805 8.66 6.38 29.51
C ILE A 805 8.93 7.88 29.69
N SER A 806 9.99 8.27 30.42
CA SER A 806 10.37 9.69 30.54
C SER A 806 10.84 10.31 29.22
N GLU A 807 11.49 9.52 28.35
CA GLU A 807 11.82 9.93 26.99
C GLU A 807 10.60 10.04 26.08
N ALA A 808 9.63 9.13 26.21
CA ALA A 808 8.37 9.19 25.49
C ALA A 808 7.55 10.44 25.89
N PHE A 809 7.46 10.77 27.19
CA PHE A 809 6.86 12.04 27.64
C PHE A 809 7.63 13.26 27.10
N CYS A 810 8.97 13.21 27.06
CA CYS A 810 9.78 14.27 26.47
C CYS A 810 9.49 14.46 24.96
N ARG A 811 9.29 13.38 24.21
CA ARG A 811 8.82 13.38 22.81
C ARG A 811 7.40 13.92 22.65
N MET A 812 6.48 13.60 23.56
CA MET A 812 5.13 14.18 23.58
C MET A 812 5.12 15.71 23.74
N ARG A 813 6.20 16.30 24.27
CA ARG A 813 6.41 17.76 24.33
C ARG A 813 7.28 18.32 23.19
N LEU A 814 7.72 17.48 22.23
CA LEU A 814 8.72 17.79 21.20
C LEU A 814 10.01 18.42 21.78
N SER A 815 10.43 17.96 22.96
CA SER A 815 11.56 18.52 23.68
C SER A 815 12.82 17.67 23.49
N GLU A 816 13.97 18.31 23.27
CA GLU A 816 15.28 17.65 23.22
C GLU A 816 15.82 17.24 24.60
N TYR A 817 15.24 17.73 25.69
CA TYR A 817 15.76 17.57 27.04
C TYR A 817 14.66 17.06 27.98
N CYS A 818 14.90 15.88 28.57
CA CYS A 818 14.02 15.31 29.57
C CYS A 818 14.07 16.16 30.85
N SER A 819 12.90 16.47 31.42
CA SER A 819 12.77 17.25 32.65
C SER A 819 12.43 16.36 33.84
N SER A 820 12.69 16.84 35.06
CA SER A 820 12.24 16.18 36.28
C SER A 820 10.72 15.98 36.35
N GLN A 821 9.93 16.79 35.63
CA GLN A 821 8.47 16.60 35.53
C GLN A 821 8.09 15.41 34.63
N ASP A 822 8.86 15.12 33.58
CA ASP A 822 8.66 13.92 32.74
C ASP A 822 9.06 12.65 33.49
N ILE A 823 10.14 12.72 34.29
CA ILE A 823 10.57 11.64 35.18
C ILE A 823 9.50 11.38 36.25
N ASP A 824 8.94 12.42 36.89
CA ASP A 824 7.89 12.24 37.91
C ASP A 824 6.57 11.72 37.31
N ARG A 825 6.21 12.12 36.08
CA ARG A 825 5.11 11.50 35.33
C ARG A 825 5.39 10.02 35.01
N ALA A 826 6.62 9.67 34.62
CA ALA A 826 7.03 8.28 34.34
C ALA A 826 7.02 7.39 35.59
N ILE A 827 7.49 7.93 36.72
CA ILE A 827 7.42 7.30 38.03
C ILE A 827 5.97 7.07 38.44
N ALA A 828 5.09 8.08 38.31
CA ALA A 828 3.67 7.92 38.63
C ALA A 828 3.03 6.80 37.80
N VAL A 829 3.19 6.78 36.48
CA VAL A 829 2.62 5.73 35.60
C VAL A 829 3.10 4.32 35.97
N THR A 830 4.40 4.15 36.24
CA THR A 830 4.95 2.83 36.62
C THR A 830 4.54 2.39 38.02
N VAL A 831 4.42 3.32 38.97
CA VAL A 831 3.92 3.05 40.33
C VAL A 831 2.42 2.74 40.31
N ASP A 832 1.61 3.48 39.56
CA ASP A 832 0.16 3.28 39.45
C ASP A 832 -0.14 1.95 38.73
N SER A 833 0.61 1.61 37.68
CA SER A 833 0.60 0.28 37.03
C SER A 833 0.98 -0.85 38.01
N PHE A 834 2.05 -0.67 38.78
CA PHE A 834 2.45 -1.65 39.79
C PHE A 834 1.35 -1.85 40.84
N ILE A 835 0.82 -0.78 41.44
CA ILE A 835 -0.27 -0.83 42.43
C ILE A 835 -1.56 -1.41 41.82
N GLY A 836 -1.80 -1.19 40.52
CA GLY A 836 -2.89 -1.78 39.74
C GLY A 836 -2.82 -3.31 39.64
N SER A 837 -1.62 -3.89 39.58
CA SER A 837 -1.41 -5.34 39.55
C SER A 837 -1.63 -6.06 40.89
N GLN A 838 -1.59 -5.33 42.02
CA GLN A 838 -1.52 -5.96 43.35
C GLN A 838 -2.87 -6.38 43.95
N LYS A 839 -2.77 -7.35 44.89
CA LYS A 839 -3.85 -7.85 45.75
C LYS A 839 -4.52 -6.70 46.50
N VAL A 840 -5.84 -6.72 46.62
CA VAL A 840 -6.63 -5.64 47.26
C VAL A 840 -6.23 -5.39 48.73
N SER A 841 -5.85 -6.44 49.46
CA SER A 841 -5.34 -6.36 50.84
C SER A 841 -4.10 -5.46 50.94
N CYS A 842 -3.16 -5.61 50.01
CA CYS A 842 -1.91 -4.85 49.98
C CYS A 842 -2.07 -3.49 49.30
N LYS A 843 -3.00 -3.33 48.34
CA LYS A 843 -3.20 -2.11 47.54
C LYS A 843 -3.31 -0.84 48.40
N LYS A 844 -4.02 -0.89 49.54
CA LYS A 844 -4.18 0.24 50.49
C LYS A 844 -2.95 0.54 51.36
N ALA A 845 -2.01 -0.39 51.50
CA ALA A 845 -0.74 -0.17 52.19
C ALA A 845 0.28 0.44 51.21
N LEU A 846 0.42 -0.17 50.03
CA LEU A 846 1.33 0.28 48.97
C LEU A 846 0.98 1.70 48.49
N SER A 847 -0.31 2.02 48.31
CA SER A 847 -0.72 3.38 47.93
C SER A 847 -0.40 4.46 48.98
N ARG A 848 -0.20 4.08 50.25
CA ARG A 848 0.31 4.99 51.29
C ARG A 848 1.84 5.09 51.26
N ALA A 849 2.53 3.97 51.07
CA ALA A 849 4.00 3.93 51.00
C ALA A 849 4.56 4.71 49.80
N PHE A 850 3.94 4.57 48.63
CA PHE A 850 4.31 5.28 47.41
C PHE A 850 3.61 6.64 47.22
N ALA A 851 2.77 7.09 48.15
CA ALA A 851 2.07 8.40 48.06
C ALA A 851 3.04 9.57 47.81
N LYS A 852 4.25 9.50 48.38
CA LYS A 852 5.36 10.45 48.16
C LYS A 852 5.83 10.58 46.71
N TYR A 853 5.48 9.63 45.84
CA TYR A 853 5.85 9.61 44.42
C TYR A 853 4.65 9.79 43.46
N THR A 854 3.41 9.59 43.93
CA THR A 854 2.19 9.79 43.13
C THR A 854 1.53 11.15 43.36
N LEU A 855 1.68 11.72 44.56
CA LEU A 855 1.16 13.06 44.89
C LEU A 855 1.95 14.21 44.24
N SER A 856 3.09 13.94 43.60
CA SER A 856 3.86 14.92 42.82
C SER A 856 3.30 15.17 41.41
N ARG A 857 2.19 14.50 41.00
CA ARG A 857 1.43 14.91 39.81
C ARG A 857 1.07 16.41 39.92
N PRO A 858 1.50 17.29 38.99
CA PRO A 858 1.18 18.71 39.06
C PRO A 858 -0.30 18.95 38.73
N SER A 859 -1.15 18.90 39.76
CA SER A 859 -2.59 19.13 39.62
C SER A 859 -2.88 20.54 39.11
N THR A 860 -3.51 20.61 37.94
CA THR A 860 -3.89 21.84 37.24
C THR A 860 -5.02 22.62 37.94
N ASN A 861 -5.58 22.10 39.03
CA ASN A 861 -6.84 22.55 39.62
C ASN A 861 -6.69 23.25 41.00
N SER A 862 -5.50 23.75 41.34
CA SER A 862 -5.22 24.42 42.62
C SER A 862 -5.76 25.87 42.75
N ARG A 863 -6.73 26.27 41.91
CA ARG A 863 -7.15 27.67 41.75
C ARG A 863 -8.54 28.04 42.29
N GLN A 864 -9.10 27.26 43.23
CA GLN A 864 -10.38 27.61 43.87
C GLN A 864 -10.50 27.21 45.36
N ARG A 865 -9.54 27.61 46.20
CA ARG A 865 -9.70 27.60 47.67
C ARG A 865 -8.96 28.76 48.37
N GLY A 866 -9.53 29.95 48.25
CA GLY A 866 -9.07 31.17 48.94
C GLY A 866 -10.15 32.25 48.88
N GLY A 867 -10.94 32.38 49.96
CA GLY A 867 -12.15 33.21 49.95
C GLY A 867 -13.00 33.12 51.23
N GLY A 868 -12.36 32.98 52.39
CA GLY A 868 -13.02 32.96 53.70
C GLY A 868 -12.26 33.82 54.69
N GLY A 869 -12.63 35.10 54.81
CA GLY A 869 -11.91 36.07 55.64
C GLY A 869 -12.25 35.95 57.12
N GLY A 870 -11.29 35.50 57.93
CA GLY A 870 -11.32 35.62 59.39
C GLY A 870 -10.34 36.69 59.85
N GLY A 871 -10.84 37.83 60.33
CA GLY A 871 -10.00 38.91 60.83
C GLY A 871 -9.51 38.64 62.26
N GLY A 872 -8.20 38.73 62.48
CA GLY A 872 -7.56 38.67 63.81
C GLY A 872 -6.27 39.50 63.80
N GLY A 873 -6.16 40.47 64.69
CA GLY A 873 -5.09 41.47 64.68
C GLY A 873 -3.93 41.14 65.63
N GLY A 874 -2.76 41.71 65.33
CA GLY A 874 -1.51 41.60 66.09
C GLY A 874 -0.41 40.87 65.31
N GLY A 875 0.86 41.30 65.33
CA GLY A 875 1.40 42.52 65.95
C GLY A 875 2.85 42.32 66.38
N TRP A 876 3.77 43.14 65.84
CA TRP A 876 5.22 43.08 66.09
C TRP A 876 5.89 41.81 65.52
N GLY A 877 7.18 41.77 65.19
CA GLY A 877 8.21 42.83 65.12
C GLY A 877 9.31 42.42 64.13
N GLY A 878 10.06 43.37 63.58
CA GLY A 878 10.98 43.12 62.45
C GLY A 878 12.46 42.98 62.82
N ALA A 879 13.24 42.36 61.91
CA ALA A 879 14.71 42.38 61.91
C ALA A 879 15.24 42.49 60.47
N ARG A 880 16.46 43.05 60.29
CA ARG A 880 17.10 43.30 58.99
C ARG A 880 18.45 42.56 58.85
N SER A 881 18.64 41.84 57.76
CA SER A 881 19.92 41.63 57.03
C SER A 881 19.58 40.85 55.74
N ARG A 882 19.99 41.20 54.51
CA ARG A 882 21.30 41.64 53.98
C ARG A 882 22.43 40.65 54.30
N GLN A 883 22.56 39.62 53.46
CA GLN A 883 23.51 39.66 52.36
C GLN A 883 22.79 39.29 51.05
#